data_AF-A0A0A1X736-F1
#
_entry.id   AF-A0A0A1X736-F1
#
_cell.length_a   1.000
_cell.length_b   1.000
_cell.length_c   1.000
_cell.angle_alpha   90.00
_cell.angle_beta   90.00
_cell.angle_gamma   90.00
#
_symmetry.space_group_name_H-M   'P 1'
#
loop_
_entity.id
_entity.type
_entity.pdbx_description
1 polymer ?
#
loop_
_entity_poly.entity_id
_entity_poly.type
_entity_poly.pdbx_seq_one_letter_code
_entity_poly.pdbx_strand_id
1 'polypeptide(L)'
;RYSEISRALSADSLRYVELGEEYLYKNLREDSPRSDTHSNGSNGCMAPPTYTTNNHHQHLTQHEQEQQQQQQQAPQQSNQEPSSYEQYYSVYDDDLDLYRDIEYQQQQQQQEQQQQQYQPQPQQPVRQQPVQQSTYRPLEILTTPAPQVPLRETYQPQEKPTYNNQQSLIYNTDYDEDLIAQIEQDNVYDQPTRPPTRTNSNNNRNRGSSPHAGQERDTPTAVTSNRGTHPPRTRPTLKPSGTIVSKAQEFVDIYRYPPARPEPLYPQPTPDKTAAKCRKDVCLLPDCACGGKDIPGDLPVETVPQIVLITFDDSVNDLNKQLYTDLFEKGRVNPNGCPITATFYVSHEWTDYSQVQNLYAEGHEMASHTVSHSFGEQFSQKKWTREIAGQREILAAYGGVKLSDVRGMRAPFLSVGGNKMYKMLYDSNFTYDSSLPVYENRPPSWPYTFDYKIFHDCMIPPCPTRSYPGVWQVPMVMWQDLNGGRCSMGDACSNPSEAEGVTKMIMKNFERHYTTNRAPFGLYYHAAWFTQPHHKEGFIKFLDTINQMPDVWIVTNWQMLQWVRDPTPISRMNSFQPFQCDYSDRPKRCNNPKVCNLWHKSGVRYMKTCQPCPDIYPWTGKSGIRSSRIDNEIEDSTA
;
A
#
# COMPACT_ATOMS: atom_id res chain seq x y z
N ARG A 1 22.66 -2.80 49.96
CA ARG A 1 22.31 -3.46 48.68
C ARG A 1 21.47 -2.55 47.79
N TYR A 2 20.19 -2.27 48.08
CA TYR A 2 19.37 -1.40 47.22
C TYR A 2 19.95 0.02 47.03
N SER A 3 20.55 0.62 48.07
CA SER A 3 21.23 1.92 47.99
C SER A 3 22.57 1.91 47.23
N GLU A 4 23.15 0.74 46.97
CA GLU A 4 24.43 0.60 46.24
C GLU A 4 24.18 0.46 44.74
N ILE A 5 23.16 -0.32 44.36
CA ILE A 5 22.71 -0.47 42.96
C ILE A 5 22.30 0.90 42.37
N SER A 6 21.59 1.72 43.13
CA SER A 6 21.22 3.08 42.71
C SER A 6 22.43 4.01 42.46
N ARG A 7 23.58 3.78 43.12
CA ARG A 7 24.80 4.55 42.88
C ARG A 7 25.59 4.05 41.67
N ALA A 8 25.56 2.75 41.38
CA ALA A 8 26.15 2.19 40.17
C ALA A 8 25.44 2.73 38.90
N LEU A 9 24.10 2.66 38.87
CA LEU A 9 23.29 3.14 37.74
C LEU A 9 23.44 4.67 37.49
N SER A 10 23.77 5.44 38.53
CA SER A 10 24.04 6.89 38.42
C SER A 10 25.44 7.20 37.86
N ALA A 11 26.38 6.26 37.92
CA ALA A 11 27.73 6.41 37.38
C ALA A 11 27.79 6.03 35.89
N ASP A 12 27.12 4.95 35.49
CA ASP A 12 27.08 4.53 34.08
C ASP A 12 26.28 5.51 33.20
N SER A 13 25.26 6.18 33.75
CA SER A 13 24.52 7.23 33.03
C SER A 13 25.35 8.48 32.73
N LEU A 14 26.33 8.83 33.55
CA LEU A 14 27.26 9.94 33.27
C LEU A 14 28.24 9.61 32.13
N ARG A 15 28.72 8.37 32.04
CA ARG A 15 29.60 7.90 30.95
C ARG A 15 28.96 7.99 29.56
N TYR A 16 27.64 7.83 29.46
CA TYR A 16 26.93 8.00 28.20
C TYR A 16 26.78 9.46 27.75
N VAL A 17 26.95 10.43 28.66
CA VAL A 17 26.97 11.86 28.30
C VAL A 17 28.35 12.25 27.75
N GLU A 18 29.44 11.82 28.40
CA GLU A 18 30.82 12.13 27.96
C GLU A 18 31.14 11.58 26.56
N LEU A 19 30.61 10.40 26.20
CA LEU A 19 30.77 9.81 24.86
C LEU A 19 29.98 10.54 23.76
N GLY A 20 29.00 11.37 24.10
CA GLY A 20 28.24 12.18 23.14
C GLY A 20 29.00 13.45 22.71
N GLU A 21 29.75 14.07 23.61
CA GLU A 21 30.45 15.34 23.32
C GLU A 21 31.77 15.14 22.57
N GLU A 22 32.47 14.01 22.76
CA GLU A 22 33.80 13.80 22.14
C GLU A 22 33.76 13.67 20.60
N TYR A 23 32.60 13.33 20.02
CA TYR A 23 32.40 13.27 18.56
C TYR A 23 32.12 14.64 17.92
N LEU A 24 31.72 15.66 18.71
CA LEU A 24 31.36 16.99 18.18
C LEU A 24 32.54 17.98 18.14
N TYR A 25 33.65 17.69 18.83
CA TYR A 25 34.80 18.61 18.95
C TYR A 25 36.03 18.29 18.08
N LYS A 26 35.96 17.28 17.20
CA LYS A 26 37.13 16.76 16.45
C LYS A 26 37.22 17.16 14.96
N ASN A 27 36.45 18.16 14.51
CA ASN A 27 36.41 18.59 13.09
C ASN A 27 36.40 20.13 12.89
N LEU A 28 37.02 20.91 13.79
CA LEU A 28 37.24 22.36 13.60
C LEU A 28 38.64 22.77 14.06
N ARG A 29 39.38 23.47 13.17
CA ARG A 29 40.81 23.87 13.29
C ARG A 29 41.78 22.67 13.25
N GLU A 30 42.99 22.76 12.71
CA GLU A 30 43.78 23.83 12.06
C GLU A 30 44.45 23.20 10.79
N ASP A 31 45.13 23.86 9.85
CA ASP A 31 45.76 25.19 9.81
C ASP A 31 45.95 25.70 8.36
N SER A 32 46.40 26.95 8.16
CA SER A 32 46.98 27.43 6.90
C SER A 32 47.85 28.68 7.05
N PRO A 33 49.09 28.67 6.49
CA PRO A 33 49.54 29.87 5.78
C PRO A 33 50.36 29.67 4.48
N ARG A 34 50.30 30.73 3.66
CA ARG A 34 51.31 31.33 2.73
C ARG A 34 52.79 30.90 2.86
N SER A 35 53.66 31.00 1.84
CA SER A 35 53.54 31.39 0.41
C SER A 35 54.86 31.11 -0.39
N ASP A 36 54.87 31.46 -1.69
CA ASP A 36 56.02 31.91 -2.52
C ASP A 36 56.93 30.95 -3.34
N THR A 37 56.68 30.97 -4.67
CA THR A 37 57.66 31.16 -5.78
C THR A 37 58.57 30.04 -6.36
N HIS A 38 58.58 30.03 -7.72
CA HIS A 38 59.70 29.79 -8.68
C HIS A 38 60.28 28.38 -9.05
N SER A 39 59.86 27.93 -10.25
CA SER A 39 60.69 27.55 -11.44
C SER A 39 61.50 26.22 -11.57
N ASN A 40 61.33 25.60 -12.76
CA ASN A 40 62.28 24.79 -13.59
C ASN A 40 63.01 23.55 -13.03
N GLY A 41 63.14 22.47 -13.82
CA GLY A 41 64.12 21.39 -13.51
C GLY A 41 63.95 20.01 -14.21
N SER A 42 64.26 19.93 -15.50
CA SER A 42 64.28 18.73 -16.38
C SER A 42 65.15 17.49 -16.00
N ASN A 43 64.78 16.32 -16.56
CA ASN A 43 65.60 15.19 -17.06
C ASN A 43 66.09 14.00 -16.17
N GLY A 44 66.18 12.81 -16.80
CA GLY A 44 66.94 11.61 -16.38
C GLY A 44 66.09 10.51 -15.69
N CYS A 45 65.65 9.39 -16.26
CA CYS A 45 66.15 8.43 -17.27
C CYS A 45 67.31 7.50 -16.83
N MET A 46 67.00 6.25 -16.45
CA MET A 46 67.76 5.01 -16.77
C MET A 46 66.93 3.73 -16.48
N ALA A 47 67.37 2.57 -16.99
CA ALA A 47 66.72 1.23 -16.95
C ALA A 47 67.83 0.14 -16.77
N PRO A 48 67.71 -1.18 -17.12
CA PRO A 48 66.58 -2.10 -17.38
C PRO A 48 66.63 -3.29 -16.35
N PRO A 49 66.77 -4.63 -16.60
CA PRO A 49 66.47 -5.53 -17.73
C PRO A 49 65.92 -6.97 -17.44
N THR A 50 64.77 -7.34 -18.04
CA THR A 50 64.50 -8.64 -18.75
C THR A 50 64.48 -10.03 -18.03
N TYR A 51 64.00 -11.04 -18.79
CA TYR A 51 63.99 -12.53 -18.59
C TYR A 51 62.76 -13.13 -17.84
N THR A 52 62.10 -14.23 -18.28
CA THR A 52 62.29 -15.14 -19.45
C THR A 52 60.94 -15.72 -19.97
N THR A 53 60.96 -16.37 -21.14
CA THR A 53 59.87 -17.11 -21.82
C THR A 53 59.65 -18.55 -21.31
N ASN A 54 58.50 -19.17 -21.63
CA ASN A 54 58.48 -20.51 -22.26
C ASN A 54 57.14 -20.88 -22.96
N ASN A 55 57.23 -21.87 -23.87
CA ASN A 55 56.15 -22.43 -24.71
C ASN A 55 55.45 -23.64 -24.00
N HIS A 56 54.51 -24.45 -24.53
CA HIS A 56 54.28 -24.94 -25.91
C HIS A 56 52.88 -25.60 -26.14
N HIS A 57 52.35 -25.44 -27.37
CA HIS A 57 51.69 -26.44 -28.27
C HIS A 57 50.44 -27.27 -27.82
N GLN A 58 49.30 -27.23 -28.55
CA GLN A 58 48.87 -27.97 -29.80
C GLN A 58 48.08 -29.29 -29.50
N HIS A 59 47.17 -29.84 -30.32
CA HIS A 59 46.53 -29.46 -31.61
C HIS A 59 45.27 -30.34 -31.90
N LEU A 60 44.32 -29.82 -32.72
CA LEU A 60 43.39 -30.48 -33.70
C LEU A 60 42.48 -31.69 -33.27
N THR A 61 41.45 -32.17 -34.00
CA THR A 61 40.22 -31.68 -34.73
C THR A 61 39.37 -32.96 -35.12
N GLN A 62 38.29 -33.08 -35.93
CA GLN A 62 37.41 -32.25 -36.81
C GLN A 62 36.11 -33.04 -37.20
N HIS A 63 35.05 -32.36 -37.68
CA HIS A 63 33.94 -32.85 -38.59
C HIS A 63 32.98 -33.99 -38.10
N GLU A 64 31.75 -34.22 -38.62
CA GLU A 64 30.95 -33.53 -39.68
C GLU A 64 29.39 -33.61 -39.47
N GLN A 65 28.59 -33.29 -40.52
CA GLN A 65 27.12 -33.09 -40.52
C GLN A 65 26.32 -34.28 -41.11
N GLU A 66 24.98 -34.35 -40.88
CA GLU A 66 23.92 -34.25 -41.92
C GLU A 66 22.47 -34.40 -41.34
N GLN A 67 21.44 -34.71 -42.14
CA GLN A 67 20.05 -34.18 -41.98
C GLN A 67 18.89 -35.21 -41.87
N GLN A 68 17.69 -34.66 -41.56
CA GLN A 68 16.34 -34.90 -42.17
C GLN A 68 15.19 -35.64 -41.44
N GLN A 69 14.04 -34.92 -41.43
CA GLN A 69 12.62 -35.28 -41.56
C GLN A 69 11.82 -36.12 -40.52
N GLN A 70 10.72 -35.48 -40.06
CA GLN A 70 9.35 -35.96 -39.80
C GLN A 70 9.09 -37.36 -39.20
N GLN A 71 8.33 -37.36 -38.08
CA GLN A 71 7.02 -38.03 -38.05
C GLN A 71 6.08 -37.47 -36.98
N GLN A 72 4.76 -37.63 -37.18
CA GLN A 72 3.73 -37.42 -36.17
C GLN A 72 3.49 -38.73 -35.41
N GLN A 73 3.40 -38.67 -34.08
CA GLN A 73 2.73 -39.70 -33.28
C GLN A 73 2.34 -39.16 -31.91
N ALA A 74 1.13 -39.49 -31.45
CA ALA A 74 0.63 -39.19 -30.11
C ALA A 74 0.39 -40.50 -29.35
N PRO A 75 0.85 -40.62 -28.10
CA PRO A 75 0.43 -41.70 -27.21
C PRO A 75 -0.33 -41.17 -25.98
N GLN A 76 -1.57 -41.64 -25.85
CA GLN A 76 -2.26 -42.10 -24.63
C GLN A 76 -2.23 -41.27 -23.33
N GLN A 77 -3.43 -41.05 -22.78
CA GLN A 77 -3.66 -40.52 -21.43
C GLN A 77 -3.08 -41.46 -20.36
N SER A 78 -2.35 -40.91 -19.40
CA SER A 78 -2.23 -41.45 -18.05
C SER A 78 -3.09 -40.63 -17.10
N ASN A 79 -4.01 -41.27 -16.39
CA ASN A 79 -4.76 -40.60 -15.32
C ASN A 79 -3.79 -40.22 -14.19
N GLN A 80 -3.67 -38.92 -13.92
CA GLN A 80 -3.18 -38.39 -12.65
C GLN A 80 -4.31 -37.55 -12.06
N GLU A 81 -4.55 -37.66 -10.76
CA GLU A 81 -5.49 -36.80 -10.07
C GLU A 81 -4.89 -35.38 -9.97
N PRO A 82 -5.68 -34.31 -10.17
CA PRO A 82 -5.22 -32.94 -9.93
C PRO A 82 -4.72 -32.77 -8.50
N SER A 83 -3.62 -32.04 -8.33
CA SER A 83 -3.14 -31.63 -7.02
C SER A 83 -4.16 -30.73 -6.33
N SER A 84 -4.27 -30.83 -4.99
CA SER A 84 -5.16 -29.96 -4.19
C SER A 84 -4.85 -28.46 -4.36
N TYR A 85 -3.67 -28.12 -4.89
CA TYR A 85 -3.25 -26.77 -5.24
C TYR A 85 -4.11 -26.12 -6.35
N GLU A 86 -4.58 -26.89 -7.35
CA GLU A 86 -5.33 -26.33 -8.49
C GLU A 86 -6.76 -25.94 -8.11
N GLN A 87 -7.37 -26.65 -7.15
CA GLN A 87 -8.75 -26.39 -6.70
C GLN A 87 -8.88 -25.10 -5.86
N TYR A 88 -7.78 -24.55 -5.34
CA TYR A 88 -7.80 -23.30 -4.58
C TYR A 88 -7.96 -22.06 -5.49
N TYR A 89 -7.40 -22.11 -6.71
CA TYR A 89 -7.45 -21.01 -7.67
C TYR A 89 -8.68 -21.04 -8.58
N SER A 90 -9.34 -22.20 -8.75
CA SER A 90 -10.55 -22.36 -9.58
C SER A 90 -11.82 -21.69 -9.03
N VAL A 91 -11.71 -20.82 -8.02
CA VAL A 91 -12.81 -20.07 -7.39
C VAL A 91 -12.81 -18.59 -7.83
N TYR A 92 -11.80 -18.15 -8.60
CA TYR A 92 -11.64 -16.76 -9.04
C TYR A 92 -12.07 -16.49 -10.51
N ASP A 93 -12.44 -17.52 -11.27
CA ASP A 93 -12.92 -17.38 -12.66
C ASP A 93 -14.40 -17.76 -12.79
N ASP A 94 -15.26 -16.74 -12.88
CA ASP A 94 -16.63 -16.84 -13.43
C ASP A 94 -17.18 -15.46 -13.90
N ASP A 95 -16.31 -14.45 -14.00
CA ASP A 95 -16.66 -13.05 -14.32
C ASP A 95 -16.12 -12.62 -15.71
N LEU A 96 -15.90 -13.55 -16.65
CA LEU A 96 -15.35 -13.28 -18.00
C LEU A 96 -16.33 -13.43 -19.16
N ASP A 97 -17.06 -14.55 -19.30
CA ASP A 97 -17.79 -14.84 -20.54
C ASP A 97 -18.95 -13.88 -20.83
N LEU A 98 -19.60 -13.29 -19.82
CA LEU A 98 -20.65 -12.27 -20.05
C LEU A 98 -20.09 -10.91 -20.54
N TYR A 99 -18.84 -10.57 -20.21
CA TYR A 99 -18.20 -9.34 -20.68
C TYR A 99 -17.72 -9.47 -22.13
N ARG A 100 -17.44 -10.70 -22.58
CA ARG A 100 -16.94 -11.02 -23.92
C ARG A 100 -17.92 -10.62 -25.03
N ASP A 101 -19.22 -10.84 -24.82
CA ASP A 101 -20.26 -10.49 -25.79
C ASP A 101 -20.44 -8.97 -25.96
N ILE A 102 -20.31 -8.20 -24.87
CA ILE A 102 -20.50 -6.74 -24.89
C ILE A 102 -19.36 -6.04 -25.65
N GLU A 103 -18.12 -6.48 -25.45
CA GLU A 103 -16.97 -5.91 -26.17
C GLU A 103 -16.99 -6.30 -27.66
N TYR A 104 -17.44 -7.52 -28.00
CA TYR A 104 -17.68 -7.92 -29.39
C TYR A 104 -18.75 -7.07 -30.10
N GLN A 105 -19.86 -6.76 -29.43
CA GLN A 105 -20.91 -5.89 -30.01
C GLN A 105 -20.42 -4.46 -30.22
N GLN A 106 -19.61 -3.90 -29.32
CA GLN A 106 -19.02 -2.57 -29.52
C GLN A 106 -18.00 -2.54 -30.68
N GLN A 107 -17.24 -3.61 -30.90
CA GLN A 107 -16.33 -3.70 -32.06
C GLN A 107 -17.10 -3.81 -33.39
N GLN A 108 -18.21 -4.56 -33.44
CA GLN A 108 -19.03 -4.63 -34.65
C GLN A 108 -19.60 -3.26 -35.07
N GLN A 109 -20.21 -2.51 -34.15
CA GLN A 109 -20.79 -1.21 -34.48
C GLN A 109 -19.74 -0.17 -34.92
N GLN A 110 -18.50 -0.25 -34.42
CA GLN A 110 -17.40 0.62 -34.87
C GLN A 110 -16.86 0.22 -36.26
N GLN A 111 -16.92 -1.07 -36.63
CA GLN A 111 -16.51 -1.53 -37.96
C GLN A 111 -17.56 -1.21 -39.03
N GLU A 112 -18.86 -1.35 -38.74
CA GLU A 112 -19.94 -1.03 -39.69
C GLU A 112 -19.91 0.45 -40.12
N GLN A 113 -19.54 1.37 -39.22
CA GLN A 113 -19.41 2.80 -39.55
C GLN A 113 -18.19 3.16 -40.41
N GLN A 114 -17.21 2.25 -40.59
CA GLN A 114 -16.02 2.50 -41.43
C GLN A 114 -16.09 1.83 -42.81
N GLN A 115 -16.97 0.85 -43.04
CA GLN A 115 -16.98 0.09 -44.31
C GLN A 115 -17.82 0.69 -45.46
N GLN A 116 -18.50 1.83 -45.27
CA GLN A 116 -19.32 2.45 -46.32
C GLN A 116 -18.57 3.40 -47.29
N GLN A 117 -17.23 3.34 -47.38
CA GLN A 117 -16.50 4.10 -48.41
C GLN A 117 -15.37 3.31 -49.11
N TYR A 118 -15.50 3.24 -50.44
CA TYR A 118 -14.54 2.83 -51.48
C TYR A 118 -14.32 1.33 -51.84
N GLN A 119 -14.63 1.06 -53.11
CA GLN A 119 -14.12 0.02 -54.03
C GLN A 119 -13.64 0.75 -55.33
N PRO A 120 -12.92 0.12 -56.29
CA PRO A 120 -12.28 -1.21 -56.33
C PRO A 120 -10.78 -1.19 -56.79
N GLN A 121 -10.18 -2.38 -56.95
CA GLN A 121 -8.90 -2.67 -57.64
C GLN A 121 -9.11 -2.90 -59.18
N PRO A 122 -8.12 -3.28 -60.05
CA PRO A 122 -6.67 -3.57 -59.87
C PRO A 122 -5.72 -2.88 -60.92
N GLN A 123 -4.43 -3.28 -60.97
CA GLN A 123 -3.42 -2.86 -61.97
C GLN A 123 -2.69 -4.04 -62.63
N GLN A 124 -2.24 -3.87 -63.90
CA GLN A 124 -1.03 -4.50 -64.50
C GLN A 124 -0.61 -3.73 -65.80
N PRO A 125 0.59 -3.93 -66.42
CA PRO A 125 1.49 -2.78 -66.62
C PRO A 125 2.17 -2.60 -68.02
N VAL A 126 3.16 -1.69 -68.06
CA VAL A 126 4.35 -1.55 -68.97
C VAL A 126 4.28 -0.61 -70.20
N ARG A 127 5.25 0.34 -70.24
CA ARG A 127 5.94 0.97 -71.41
C ARG A 127 5.26 2.09 -72.25
N GLN A 128 5.78 3.33 -72.16
CA GLN A 128 6.64 4.00 -73.18
C GLN A 128 6.90 5.51 -72.90
N GLN A 129 7.98 6.05 -73.47
CA GLN A 129 8.34 7.48 -73.65
C GLN A 129 8.05 7.87 -75.14
N PRO A 130 8.09 9.15 -75.65
CA PRO A 130 9.10 10.18 -75.32
C PRO A 130 8.78 11.71 -75.56
N VAL A 131 9.81 12.57 -75.30
CA VAL A 131 10.12 13.98 -75.72
C VAL A 131 9.08 15.13 -75.71
N GLN A 132 9.37 16.20 -74.93
CA GLN A 132 9.70 17.61 -75.35
C GLN A 132 9.73 18.54 -74.10
N GLN A 133 10.86 19.17 -73.73
CA GLN A 133 11.39 20.49 -74.18
C GLN A 133 10.55 21.70 -73.68
N SER A 134 11.09 22.82 -73.15
CA SER A 134 12.47 23.36 -73.19
C SER A 134 12.78 24.39 -72.06
N THR A 135 14.06 24.51 -71.65
CA THR A 135 14.74 25.71 -71.04
C THR A 135 14.21 26.28 -69.69
N TYR A 136 15.00 26.96 -68.83
CA TYR A 136 16.30 27.67 -68.98
C TYR A 136 17.34 27.30 -67.87
N ARG A 137 18.57 27.85 -67.92
CA ARG A 137 19.75 27.50 -67.08
C ARG A 137 20.09 28.53 -65.95
N PRO A 138 20.99 28.19 -64.99
CA PRO A 138 21.30 28.97 -63.78
C PRO A 138 22.63 29.77 -63.86
N LEU A 139 23.14 30.22 -62.71
CA LEU A 139 24.51 30.75 -62.50
C LEU A 139 25.25 29.94 -61.41
N GLU A 140 26.58 29.85 -61.53
CA GLU A 140 27.46 29.02 -60.69
C GLU A 140 28.79 29.74 -60.34
N ILE A 141 29.31 29.43 -59.15
CA ILE A 141 30.73 29.17 -58.79
C ILE A 141 31.82 30.22 -59.13
N LEU A 142 32.65 30.53 -58.11
CA LEU A 142 34.10 30.73 -58.28
C LEU A 142 34.85 30.34 -56.98
N THR A 143 36.13 29.92 -57.07
CA THR A 143 36.80 29.10 -56.04
C THR A 143 38.26 29.46 -55.74
N THR A 144 38.69 29.21 -54.49
CA THR A 144 40.09 28.91 -54.05
C THR A 144 41.14 30.04 -54.17
N PRO A 145 42.31 30.02 -53.47
CA PRO A 145 43.01 28.88 -52.84
C PRO A 145 43.52 29.04 -51.38
N ALA A 146 44.14 27.97 -50.86
CA ALA A 146 44.95 27.89 -49.62
C ALA A 146 46.40 27.47 -49.96
N PRO A 147 47.38 27.54 -49.03
CA PRO A 147 47.65 26.46 -48.05
C PRO A 147 48.15 27.03 -46.68
N GLN A 148 48.80 26.36 -45.69
CA GLN A 148 49.39 25.01 -45.46
C GLN A 148 49.03 24.51 -44.01
N VAL A 149 49.73 23.52 -43.45
CA VAL A 149 49.57 22.95 -42.08
C VAL A 149 50.96 22.69 -41.43
N PRO A 150 51.10 22.49 -40.10
CA PRO A 150 51.07 21.11 -39.54
C PRO A 150 50.54 21.00 -38.07
N LEU A 151 50.38 19.83 -37.43
CA LEU A 151 49.80 18.51 -37.77
C LEU A 151 49.92 17.60 -36.50
N ARG A 152 48.84 16.94 -36.03
CA ARG A 152 48.77 15.62 -35.30
C ARG A 152 47.35 15.40 -34.77
N GLU A 153 46.61 14.35 -35.16
CA GLU A 153 46.65 12.92 -34.71
C GLU A 153 45.92 12.69 -33.35
N THR A 154 45.00 11.73 -33.15
CA THR A 154 44.68 10.47 -33.87
C THR A 154 43.18 10.02 -33.82
N TYR A 155 42.86 9.00 -34.63
CA TYR A 155 41.78 7.98 -34.54
C TYR A 155 40.35 8.20 -35.08
N GLN A 156 39.82 7.10 -35.64
CA GLN A 156 38.49 6.87 -36.25
C GLN A 156 37.99 5.42 -35.92
N PRO A 157 36.72 5.04 -36.22
CA PRO A 157 35.98 4.02 -35.47
C PRO A 157 35.73 2.66 -36.19
N GLN A 158 34.77 1.88 -35.64
CA GLN A 158 34.32 0.49 -35.91
C GLN A 158 34.89 -0.53 -34.89
N GLU A 159 34.15 -1.50 -34.36
CA GLU A 159 32.75 -1.92 -34.60
C GLU A 159 32.09 -2.56 -33.35
N LYS A 160 30.80 -2.90 -33.38
CA LYS A 160 30.06 -3.51 -32.25
C LYS A 160 30.18 -5.04 -32.21
N PRO A 161 30.40 -5.63 -31.02
CA PRO A 161 29.90 -6.98 -30.69
C PRO A 161 28.65 -6.92 -29.80
N THR A 162 27.74 -7.86 -30.00
CA THR A 162 26.52 -8.06 -29.19
C THR A 162 26.85 -8.81 -27.90
N TYR A 163 26.22 -8.46 -26.78
CA TYR A 163 26.12 -9.34 -25.61
C TYR A 163 24.65 -9.63 -25.28
N ASN A 164 24.28 -10.91 -25.34
CA ASN A 164 23.05 -11.39 -24.72
C ASN A 164 23.19 -11.28 -23.21
N ASN A 165 22.13 -10.88 -22.51
CA ASN A 165 22.03 -11.08 -21.08
C ASN A 165 20.57 -11.33 -20.65
N GLN A 166 20.14 -12.58 -20.79
CA GLN A 166 19.00 -13.10 -20.03
C GLN A 166 19.57 -13.85 -18.82
N GLN A 167 19.62 -13.16 -17.68
CA GLN A 167 19.65 -13.81 -16.38
C GLN A 167 18.34 -13.46 -15.69
N SER A 168 17.46 -14.45 -15.58
CA SER A 168 16.25 -14.38 -14.77
C SER A 168 16.63 -14.13 -13.31
N LEU A 169 15.96 -13.19 -12.66
CA LEU A 169 16.05 -13.03 -11.21
C LEU A 169 15.57 -14.33 -10.56
N ILE A 170 16.44 -14.97 -9.79
CA ILE A 170 16.10 -16.14 -8.99
C ILE A 170 15.28 -15.62 -7.80
N TYR A 171 14.03 -16.07 -7.68
CA TYR A 171 13.24 -15.87 -6.48
C TYR A 171 13.79 -16.72 -5.33
N ASN A 172 13.93 -16.14 -4.14
CA ASN A 172 14.26 -16.93 -2.94
C ASN A 172 13.05 -17.79 -2.56
N THR A 173 13.27 -19.10 -2.47
CA THR A 173 12.27 -20.10 -2.05
C THR A 173 12.01 -20.11 -0.54
N ASP A 174 12.78 -19.34 0.24
CA ASP A 174 12.67 -19.29 1.71
C ASP A 174 11.28 -18.83 2.18
N TYR A 175 10.55 -18.09 1.34
CA TYR A 175 9.18 -17.61 1.60
C TYR A 175 8.13 -18.74 1.59
N ASP A 176 8.40 -19.85 0.91
CA ASP A 176 7.50 -21.01 0.85
C ASP A 176 7.69 -21.95 2.06
N GLU A 177 8.92 -22.11 2.58
CA GLU A 177 9.20 -22.94 3.76
C GLU A 177 8.49 -22.41 5.02
N ASP A 178 8.54 -21.09 5.29
CA ASP A 178 7.84 -20.47 6.42
C ASP A 178 6.30 -20.58 6.31
N LEU A 179 5.77 -20.67 5.08
CA LEU A 179 4.34 -20.86 4.82
C LEU A 179 3.93 -22.33 4.99
N ILE A 180 4.75 -23.27 4.50
CA ILE A 180 4.56 -24.71 4.70
C ILE A 180 4.63 -25.07 6.19
N ALA A 181 5.56 -24.47 6.94
CA ALA A 181 5.70 -24.66 8.38
C ALA A 181 4.46 -24.19 9.18
N GLN A 182 3.69 -23.21 8.68
CA GLN A 182 2.41 -22.81 9.25
C GLN A 182 1.31 -23.82 8.91
N ILE A 183 1.26 -24.29 7.66
CA ILE A 183 0.30 -25.31 7.20
C ILE A 183 0.49 -26.63 7.98
N GLU A 184 1.72 -27.03 8.33
CA GLU A 184 1.95 -28.20 9.18
C GLU A 184 1.43 -28.02 10.62
N GLN A 185 1.42 -26.79 11.17
CA GLN A 185 0.89 -26.54 12.52
C GLN A 185 -0.64 -26.56 12.57
N ASP A 186 -1.33 -25.99 11.58
CA ASP A 186 -2.80 -26.00 11.52
C ASP A 186 -3.37 -27.43 11.45
N ASN A 187 -2.69 -28.34 10.74
CA ASN A 187 -3.10 -29.74 10.61
C ASN A 187 -3.01 -30.55 11.94
N VAL A 188 -2.37 -30.04 12.98
CA VAL A 188 -2.24 -30.72 14.29
C VAL A 188 -3.46 -30.51 15.19
N TYR A 189 -4.26 -29.46 14.95
CA TYR A 189 -5.35 -29.07 15.87
C TYR A 189 -6.73 -29.67 15.55
N ASP A 190 -6.97 -30.20 14.34
CA ASP A 190 -8.29 -30.72 13.93
C ASP A 190 -8.37 -32.26 13.94
N GLN A 191 -8.39 -32.84 15.14
CA GLN A 191 -8.67 -34.27 15.37
C GLN A 191 -9.83 -34.45 16.37
N PRO A 192 -10.97 -35.05 15.97
CA PRO A 192 -12.17 -35.13 16.80
C PRO A 192 -11.97 -36.10 17.99
N THR A 193 -11.99 -35.57 19.21
CA THR A 193 -11.77 -36.36 20.43
C THR A 193 -12.96 -37.30 20.73
N ARG A 194 -12.62 -38.57 20.97
CA ARG A 194 -13.56 -39.68 21.17
C ARG A 194 -14.24 -39.59 22.55
N PRO A 195 -15.57 -39.80 22.67
CA PRO A 195 -16.27 -39.71 23.96
C PRO A 195 -15.86 -40.86 24.92
N PRO A 196 -15.73 -40.58 26.23
CA PRO A 196 -15.22 -41.54 27.20
C PRO A 196 -16.25 -42.63 27.57
N THR A 197 -15.79 -43.88 27.63
CA THR A 197 -16.58 -45.02 28.10
C THR A 197 -16.66 -45.06 29.63
N ARG A 198 -17.83 -45.44 30.17
CA ARG A 198 -18.00 -45.71 31.60
C ARG A 198 -17.21 -46.95 32.03
N THR A 199 -16.47 -46.85 33.13
CA THR A 199 -16.01 -47.98 33.93
C THR A 199 -16.35 -47.75 35.40
N ASN A 200 -16.78 -48.79 36.10
CA ASN A 200 -17.10 -48.73 37.53
C ASN A 200 -15.81 -48.82 38.37
N SER A 201 -15.75 -48.08 39.47
CA SER A 201 -14.93 -48.46 40.62
C SER A 201 -15.61 -48.02 41.92
N ASN A 202 -15.64 -48.92 42.90
CA ASN A 202 -16.14 -48.65 44.25
C ASN A 202 -14.99 -48.21 45.15
N ASN A 203 -15.21 -47.23 46.05
CA ASN A 203 -14.92 -47.39 47.48
C ASN A 203 -15.37 -46.18 48.35
N ASN A 204 -16.62 -46.26 48.82
CA ASN A 204 -17.01 -46.41 50.23
C ASN A 204 -16.28 -45.62 51.36
N ARG A 205 -17.06 -45.29 52.41
CA ARG A 205 -16.76 -44.58 53.68
C ARG A 205 -16.91 -43.05 53.59
N ASN A 206 -17.55 -42.35 54.54
CA ASN A 206 -18.13 -42.80 55.82
C ASN A 206 -19.37 -42.00 56.29
N ARG A 207 -20.08 -42.58 57.28
CA ARG A 207 -21.18 -42.07 58.14
C ARG A 207 -21.30 -40.54 58.32
N GLY A 208 -22.49 -39.93 58.45
CA GLY A 208 -23.87 -40.43 58.48
C GLY A 208 -24.46 -40.72 59.88
N SER A 209 -25.43 -39.92 60.33
CA SER A 209 -26.31 -40.15 61.51
C SER A 209 -27.64 -39.37 61.45
N SER A 210 -28.72 -40.01 61.89
CA SER A 210 -30.04 -39.45 62.28
C SER A 210 -30.54 -40.30 63.48
N PRO A 211 -31.53 -39.93 64.33
CA PRO A 211 -32.95 -39.76 63.91
C PRO A 211 -33.94 -38.89 64.77
N HIS A 212 -35.06 -38.49 64.13
CA HIS A 212 -36.46 -38.44 64.63
C HIS A 212 -37.02 -37.41 65.67
N ALA A 213 -38.34 -37.18 65.49
CA ALA A 213 -39.42 -36.85 66.47
C ALA A 213 -39.86 -35.37 66.75
N GLY A 214 -41.18 -35.20 66.97
CA GLY A 214 -41.92 -33.95 67.28
C GLY A 214 -42.76 -33.41 66.10
N GLN A 215 -44.10 -33.47 66.06
CA GLN A 215 -45.15 -32.70 66.80
C GLN A 215 -45.15 -31.17 66.51
N GLU A 216 -46.27 -30.47 66.27
CA GLU A 216 -47.71 -30.86 66.11
C GLU A 216 -48.53 -29.65 65.59
N ARG A 217 -49.62 -29.86 64.80
CA ARG A 217 -50.98 -29.25 64.95
C ARG A 217 -51.85 -29.15 63.67
N ASP A 218 -53.11 -29.56 63.87
CA ASP A 218 -54.38 -29.03 63.35
C ASP A 218 -54.76 -29.08 61.85
N THR A 219 -56.08 -29.22 61.62
CA THR A 219 -56.78 -29.63 60.37
C THR A 219 -58.21 -29.01 60.38
N PRO A 220 -59.25 -29.44 59.60
CA PRO A 220 -59.33 -30.13 58.31
C PRO A 220 -60.32 -29.49 57.29
N THR A 221 -60.24 -29.84 55.99
CA THR A 221 -61.44 -29.84 55.10
C THR A 221 -61.40 -30.98 54.07
N ALA A 222 -62.60 -31.44 53.68
CA ALA A 222 -62.92 -32.74 53.07
C ALA A 222 -62.40 -33.09 51.64
N VAL A 223 -62.50 -34.39 51.34
CA VAL A 223 -62.38 -35.10 50.04
C VAL A 223 -63.81 -35.43 49.52
N THR A 224 -64.13 -35.84 48.28
CA THR A 224 -63.38 -36.39 47.12
C THR A 224 -63.96 -35.90 45.77
N SER A 225 -63.22 -36.04 44.66
CA SER A 225 -63.73 -36.67 43.42
C SER A 225 -62.59 -37.11 42.50
N ASN A 226 -62.87 -37.93 41.48
CA ASN A 226 -61.88 -38.70 40.71
C ASN A 226 -61.92 -38.43 39.19
N ARG A 227 -60.80 -38.80 38.53
CA ARG A 227 -60.70 -39.27 37.12
C ARG A 227 -60.58 -38.22 36.00
N GLY A 228 -59.35 -38.05 35.51
CA GLY A 228 -59.04 -37.46 34.19
C GLY A 228 -57.57 -37.68 33.84
N THR A 229 -57.28 -38.51 32.83
CA THR A 229 -55.91 -38.78 32.36
C THR A 229 -55.44 -37.69 31.40
N HIS A 230 -54.30 -37.05 31.68
CA HIS A 230 -53.71 -36.04 30.80
C HIS A 230 -53.13 -36.67 29.51
N PRO A 231 -53.34 -36.05 28.33
CA PRO A 231 -52.65 -36.42 27.10
C PRO A 231 -51.16 -36.01 27.11
N PRO A 232 -50.30 -36.63 26.29
CA PRO A 232 -48.87 -36.35 26.29
C PRO A 232 -48.54 -34.94 25.77
N ARG A 233 -47.59 -34.26 26.44
CA ARG A 233 -47.04 -32.98 25.97
C ARG A 233 -46.28 -33.18 24.65
N THR A 234 -46.76 -32.55 23.57
CA THR A 234 -46.01 -32.42 22.33
C THR A 234 -44.81 -31.48 22.52
N ARG A 235 -43.67 -31.86 21.92
CA ARG A 235 -42.44 -31.05 21.89
C ARG A 235 -42.70 -29.78 21.06
N PRO A 236 -42.35 -28.57 21.53
CA PRO A 236 -42.49 -27.36 20.71
C PRO A 236 -41.61 -27.44 19.47
N THR A 237 -42.24 -27.52 18.29
CA THR A 237 -41.57 -27.30 17.00
C THR A 237 -41.48 -25.80 16.75
N LEU A 238 -40.26 -25.29 16.63
CA LEU A 238 -40.00 -23.92 16.19
C LEU A 238 -40.45 -23.76 14.74
N LYS A 239 -41.67 -23.25 14.54
CA LYS A 239 -42.07 -22.66 13.26
C LYS A 239 -41.34 -21.32 13.09
N PRO A 240 -40.99 -20.92 11.85
CA PRO A 240 -40.56 -19.55 11.58
C PRO A 240 -41.62 -18.55 12.06
N SER A 241 -41.19 -17.46 12.69
CA SER A 241 -42.11 -16.41 13.15
C SER A 241 -42.69 -15.65 11.96
N GLY A 242 -43.97 -15.90 11.65
CA GLY A 242 -44.75 -15.16 10.65
C GLY A 242 -45.10 -13.72 11.06
N THR A 243 -44.55 -13.20 12.15
CA THR A 243 -44.61 -11.78 12.48
C THR A 243 -43.67 -11.01 11.57
N ILE A 244 -44.23 -10.23 10.66
CA ILE A 244 -43.51 -9.14 9.98
C ILE A 244 -43.13 -8.13 11.06
N VAL A 245 -41.92 -8.28 11.61
CA VAL A 245 -41.34 -7.33 12.53
C VAL A 245 -40.91 -6.13 11.71
N SER A 246 -41.83 -5.17 11.53
CA SER A 246 -41.56 -3.84 10.99
C SER A 246 -40.76 -2.98 11.98
N LYS A 247 -39.69 -3.54 12.55
CA LYS A 247 -38.53 -2.73 12.89
C LYS A 247 -38.02 -2.17 11.57
N ALA A 248 -38.09 -0.86 11.42
CA ALA A 248 -37.06 -0.21 10.63
C ALA A 248 -35.71 -0.65 11.23
N GLN A 249 -34.91 -1.39 10.46
CA GLN A 249 -33.47 -1.33 10.65
C GLN A 249 -33.14 0.16 10.53
N GLU A 250 -32.60 0.79 11.58
CA GLU A 250 -32.23 2.20 11.53
C GLU A 250 -31.26 2.38 10.37
N PHE A 251 -31.73 3.08 9.34
CA PHE A 251 -31.00 3.13 8.09
C PHE A 251 -29.79 4.03 8.26
N VAL A 252 -28.60 3.44 8.15
CA VAL A 252 -27.34 4.17 8.24
C VAL A 252 -27.18 4.99 6.96
N ASP A 253 -27.65 6.23 6.99
CA ASP A 253 -27.40 7.21 5.93
C ASP A 253 -25.92 7.62 5.93
N ILE A 254 -25.10 6.80 5.26
CA ILE A 254 -23.69 7.09 5.00
C ILE A 254 -23.49 8.41 4.21
N TYR A 255 -24.51 8.87 3.48
CA TYR A 255 -24.44 10.06 2.64
C TYR A 255 -24.77 11.36 3.38
N ARG A 256 -25.11 11.31 4.67
CA ARG A 256 -25.31 12.48 5.55
C ARG A 256 -24.11 13.44 5.56
N TYR A 257 -22.90 12.91 5.42
CA TYR A 257 -21.66 13.69 5.30
C TYR A 257 -20.94 13.24 4.02
N PRO A 258 -21.32 13.79 2.84
CA PRO A 258 -20.79 13.32 1.57
C PRO A 258 -19.31 13.72 1.38
N PRO A 259 -18.53 12.93 0.63
CA PRO A 259 -17.15 13.27 0.31
C PRO A 259 -17.08 14.49 -0.62
N ALA A 260 -16.24 15.45 -0.22
CA ALA A 260 -15.93 16.65 -0.98
C ALA A 260 -14.45 17.02 -0.79
N ARG A 261 -13.84 17.53 -1.88
CA ARG A 261 -12.63 18.34 -1.82
C ARG A 261 -13.03 19.79 -1.48
N PRO A 262 -12.16 20.61 -0.88
CA PRO A 262 -12.41 22.05 -0.73
C PRO A 262 -12.60 22.73 -2.09
N GLU A 263 -13.46 23.75 -2.15
CA GLU A 263 -13.61 24.62 -3.32
C GLU A 263 -12.29 25.36 -3.62
N PRO A 264 -11.89 25.49 -4.90
CA PRO A 264 -10.63 26.13 -5.26
C PRO A 264 -10.70 27.66 -5.10
N LEU A 265 -9.64 28.24 -4.53
CA LEU A 265 -9.40 29.68 -4.43
C LEU A 265 -8.71 30.22 -5.71
N TYR A 266 -7.99 29.36 -6.43
CA TYR A 266 -7.23 29.73 -7.63
C TYR A 266 -7.75 29.04 -8.91
N PRO A 267 -7.55 29.63 -10.11
CA PRO A 267 -7.95 29.00 -11.38
C PRO A 267 -7.23 27.67 -11.63
N GLN A 268 -8.00 26.59 -11.74
CA GLN A 268 -7.50 25.24 -11.99
C GLN A 268 -7.50 24.88 -13.50
N PRO A 269 -6.60 23.99 -13.95
CA PRO A 269 -6.61 23.47 -15.32
C PRO A 269 -7.81 22.56 -15.57
N THR A 270 -8.26 22.44 -16.82
CA THR A 270 -9.42 21.60 -17.16
C THR A 270 -9.15 20.11 -16.85
N PRO A 271 -10.02 19.43 -16.07
CA PRO A 271 -9.86 18.00 -15.78
C PRO A 271 -9.84 17.12 -17.04
N ASP A 272 -9.13 16.00 -16.94
CA ASP A 272 -8.99 14.96 -17.98
C ASP A 272 -8.42 15.46 -19.33
N LYS A 273 -7.72 16.60 -19.33
CA LYS A 273 -6.88 17.08 -20.44
C LYS A 273 -5.40 16.77 -20.19
N THR A 274 -4.59 16.66 -21.23
CA THR A 274 -3.15 16.36 -21.13
C THR A 274 -2.46 17.36 -20.20
N ALA A 275 -1.76 16.87 -19.18
CA ALA A 275 -1.22 17.70 -18.13
C ALA A 275 -0.02 18.54 -18.61
N ALA A 276 -0.07 19.85 -18.41
CA ALA A 276 1.05 20.75 -18.69
C ALA A 276 2.17 20.57 -17.65
N LYS A 277 3.39 21.06 -17.95
CA LYS A 277 4.46 21.16 -16.95
C LYS A 277 4.06 22.15 -15.86
N CYS A 278 4.25 21.78 -14.60
CA CYS A 278 3.88 22.62 -13.45
C CYS A 278 4.63 23.97 -13.45
N ARG A 279 3.95 25.01 -12.97
CA ARG A 279 4.42 26.39 -12.85
C ARG A 279 4.09 26.92 -11.46
N LYS A 280 5.12 27.28 -10.68
CA LYS A 280 4.94 27.81 -9.30
C LYS A 280 4.18 29.12 -9.22
N ASP A 281 4.14 29.89 -10.31
CA ASP A 281 3.42 31.17 -10.40
C ASP A 281 1.94 31.02 -10.79
N VAL A 282 1.45 29.78 -10.94
CA VAL A 282 0.05 29.43 -11.26
C VAL A 282 -0.47 28.34 -10.32
N CYS A 283 0.36 27.36 -9.98
CA CYS A 283 0.08 26.30 -9.01
C CYS A 283 0.38 26.81 -7.59
N LEU A 284 -0.67 27.27 -6.90
CA LEU A 284 -0.58 27.95 -5.61
C LEU A 284 -1.31 27.19 -4.49
N LEU A 285 -0.73 27.24 -3.29
CA LEU A 285 -1.36 26.74 -2.06
C LEU A 285 -2.55 27.65 -1.68
N PRO A 286 -3.68 27.10 -1.19
CA PRO A 286 -3.83 25.75 -0.65
C PRO A 286 -4.26 24.69 -1.69
N ASP A 287 -4.43 25.03 -2.96
CA ASP A 287 -5.12 24.14 -3.90
C ASP A 287 -4.20 23.25 -4.74
N CYS A 288 -2.99 23.74 -5.04
CA CYS A 288 -2.04 23.10 -5.94
C CYS A 288 -0.62 23.17 -5.39
N ALA A 289 0.16 22.11 -5.57
CA ALA A 289 1.60 22.10 -5.32
C ALA A 289 2.36 21.32 -6.42
N CYS A 290 3.49 21.85 -6.90
CA CYS A 290 4.30 21.18 -7.92
C CYS A 290 5.16 20.01 -7.40
N GLY A 291 5.30 19.86 -6.08
CA GLY A 291 6.15 18.86 -5.44
C GLY A 291 7.65 19.09 -5.62
N GLY A 292 8.39 17.99 -5.46
CA GLY A 292 9.85 17.99 -5.47
C GLY A 292 10.42 18.44 -4.13
N LYS A 293 11.62 19.04 -4.16
CA LYS A 293 12.39 19.36 -2.95
C LYS A 293 11.94 20.62 -2.19
N ASP A 294 11.09 21.44 -2.79
CA ASP A 294 10.85 22.80 -2.30
C ASP A 294 9.80 22.79 -1.18
N ILE A 295 10.05 23.58 -0.13
CA ILE A 295 9.25 23.55 1.11
C ILE A 295 7.95 24.34 0.90
N PRO A 296 6.78 23.79 1.29
CA PRO A 296 5.50 24.50 1.26
C PRO A 296 5.59 25.86 1.97
N GLY A 297 5.14 26.92 1.30
CA GLY A 297 5.18 28.30 1.83
C GLY A 297 6.58 28.94 1.91
N ASP A 298 7.61 28.33 1.29
CA ASP A 298 9.01 28.78 1.29
C ASP A 298 9.57 29.02 2.71
N LEU A 299 9.09 28.25 3.70
CA LEU A 299 9.52 28.33 5.10
C LEU A 299 11.01 27.95 5.27
N PRO A 300 11.79 28.64 6.13
CA PRO A 300 13.13 28.22 6.51
C PRO A 300 13.10 26.83 7.18
N VAL A 301 14.06 25.96 6.82
CA VAL A 301 14.11 24.53 7.23
C VAL A 301 13.97 24.36 8.75
N GLU A 302 14.68 25.19 9.51
CA GLU A 302 14.73 25.20 10.97
C GLU A 302 13.38 25.58 11.63
N THR A 303 12.43 26.11 10.86
CA THR A 303 11.07 26.41 11.31
C THR A 303 10.04 25.36 10.92
N VAL A 304 10.41 24.39 10.07
CA VAL A 304 9.49 23.34 9.60
C VAL A 304 9.43 22.19 10.62
N PRO A 305 8.24 21.74 11.05
CA PRO A 305 8.10 20.51 11.83
C PRO A 305 8.47 19.29 10.96
N GLN A 306 9.24 18.33 11.49
CA GLN A 306 9.46 17.06 10.79
C GLN A 306 8.21 16.20 10.93
N ILE A 307 7.44 16.11 9.87
CA ILE A 307 6.25 15.25 9.82
C ILE A 307 6.67 13.80 9.57
N VAL A 308 6.07 12.87 10.31
CA VAL A 308 6.27 11.42 10.20
C VAL A 308 4.90 10.76 10.00
N LEU A 309 4.83 9.83 9.05
CA LEU A 309 3.60 9.23 8.55
C LEU A 309 3.65 7.71 8.74
N ILE A 310 3.02 7.20 9.79
CA ILE A 310 2.83 5.75 9.97
C ILE A 310 1.62 5.33 9.12
N THR A 311 1.81 4.34 8.24
CA THR A 311 0.69 3.69 7.54
C THR A 311 0.73 2.19 7.70
N PHE A 312 -0.46 1.62 7.94
CA PHE A 312 -0.71 0.20 7.88
C PHE A 312 -1.62 -0.11 6.72
N ASP A 313 -1.19 -1.08 5.93
CA ASP A 313 -1.92 -1.54 4.76
C ASP A 313 -2.58 -2.89 5.09
N ASP A 314 -3.65 -3.22 4.36
CA ASP A 314 -4.49 -4.41 4.50
C ASP A 314 -5.46 -4.48 5.71
N SER A 315 -6.09 -5.64 5.88
CA SER A 315 -7.24 -5.85 6.77
C SER A 315 -6.93 -5.58 8.25
N VAL A 316 -7.87 -4.95 8.95
CA VAL A 316 -7.76 -4.67 10.40
C VAL A 316 -8.54 -5.74 11.15
N ASN A 317 -7.87 -6.57 11.97
CA ASN A 317 -8.49 -7.73 12.62
C ASN A 317 -7.77 -8.15 13.92
N ASP A 318 -8.20 -9.24 14.56
CA ASP A 318 -7.66 -9.67 15.86
C ASP A 318 -6.17 -10.06 15.83
N LEU A 319 -5.59 -10.40 14.67
CA LEU A 319 -4.17 -10.74 14.53
C LEU A 319 -3.27 -9.50 14.73
N ASN A 320 -3.67 -8.35 14.18
CA ASN A 320 -2.90 -7.11 14.23
C ASN A 320 -3.35 -6.11 15.32
N LYS A 321 -4.50 -6.35 15.94
CA LYS A 321 -4.98 -5.62 17.14
C LYS A 321 -3.91 -5.33 18.19
N GLN A 322 -3.19 -6.36 18.64
CA GLN A 322 -2.19 -6.22 19.71
C GLN A 322 -1.00 -5.35 19.27
N LEU A 323 -0.62 -5.37 18.00
CA LEU A 323 0.37 -4.44 17.45
C LEU A 323 -0.12 -3.00 17.57
N TYR A 324 -1.36 -2.71 17.16
CA TYR A 324 -1.89 -1.35 17.19
C TYR A 324 -2.06 -0.82 18.63
N THR A 325 -2.53 -1.66 19.56
CA THR A 325 -2.53 -1.32 21.00
C THR A 325 -1.09 -1.07 21.53
N ASP A 326 -0.10 -1.86 21.11
CA ASP A 326 1.31 -1.65 21.52
C ASP A 326 1.96 -0.38 20.95
N LEU A 327 1.49 0.11 19.80
CA LEU A 327 1.99 1.31 19.14
C LEU A 327 1.27 2.59 19.61
N PHE A 328 -0.05 2.55 19.74
CA PHE A 328 -0.87 3.77 19.90
C PHE A 328 -1.48 3.92 21.30
N GLU A 329 -1.83 2.84 21.99
CA GLU A 329 -2.49 2.90 23.32
C GLU A 329 -1.50 2.99 24.50
N LYS A 330 -0.20 3.20 24.23
CA LYS A 330 0.86 3.33 25.26
C LYS A 330 1.22 4.78 25.64
N GLY A 331 0.36 5.75 25.33
CA GLY A 331 0.50 7.13 25.80
C GLY A 331 1.55 7.98 25.06
N ARG A 332 1.94 7.58 23.84
CA ARG A 332 2.77 8.39 22.94
C ARG A 332 1.98 9.60 22.45
N VAL A 333 2.55 10.79 22.58
CA VAL A 333 1.88 12.06 22.24
C VAL A 333 2.78 12.96 21.40
N ASN A 334 2.17 13.75 20.52
CA ASN A 334 2.81 14.84 19.80
C ASN A 334 3.09 16.04 20.73
N PRO A 335 3.91 17.04 20.33
CA PRO A 335 4.28 18.19 21.17
C PRO A 335 3.13 19.08 21.69
N ASN A 336 1.91 18.95 21.15
CA ASN A 336 0.69 19.58 21.70
C ASN A 336 -0.02 18.74 22.78
N GLY A 337 0.47 17.54 23.10
CA GLY A 337 -0.16 16.61 24.05
C GLY A 337 -1.24 15.71 23.44
N CYS A 338 -1.55 15.83 22.15
CA CYS A 338 -2.45 14.91 21.47
C CYS A 338 -1.78 13.55 21.18
N PRO A 339 -2.50 12.41 21.25
CA PRO A 339 -1.96 11.11 20.84
C PRO A 339 -1.36 11.13 19.44
N ILE A 340 -0.33 10.31 19.20
CA ILE A 340 0.19 10.08 17.85
C ILE A 340 -0.86 9.32 17.02
N THR A 341 -0.99 9.66 15.74
CA THR A 341 -1.98 9.05 14.83
C THR A 341 -1.30 8.35 13.66
N ALA A 342 -2.10 7.63 12.85
CA ALA A 342 -1.64 6.81 11.73
C ALA A 342 -2.74 6.71 10.67
N THR A 343 -2.37 6.28 9.47
CA THR A 343 -3.30 6.08 8.34
C THR A 343 -3.43 4.59 8.03
N PHE A 344 -4.66 4.07 7.99
CA PHE A 344 -4.93 2.67 7.69
C PHE A 344 -5.54 2.54 6.29
N TYR A 345 -4.81 1.90 5.37
CA TYR A 345 -5.31 1.55 4.03
C TYR A 345 -5.98 0.18 4.10
N VAL A 346 -7.28 0.19 4.39
CA VAL A 346 -8.04 -1.01 4.73
C VAL A 346 -8.60 -1.68 3.48
N SER A 347 -8.31 -2.97 3.29
CA SER A 347 -8.95 -3.86 2.29
C SER A 347 -10.19 -4.56 2.90
N HIS A 348 -11.15 -5.03 2.09
CA HIS A 348 -12.43 -5.51 2.65
C HIS A 348 -12.33 -6.88 3.32
N GLU A 349 -11.76 -7.88 2.64
CA GLU A 349 -11.82 -9.25 3.14
C GLU A 349 -11.07 -9.38 4.49
N TRP A 350 -11.60 -10.22 5.38
CA TRP A 350 -11.07 -10.47 6.73
C TRP A 350 -11.04 -9.26 7.69
N THR A 351 -11.49 -8.07 7.29
CA THR A 351 -11.57 -6.89 8.17
C THR A 351 -12.67 -7.02 9.23
N ASP A 352 -12.29 -6.82 10.49
CA ASP A 352 -13.17 -6.55 11.62
C ASP A 352 -13.50 -5.04 11.67
N TYR A 353 -14.66 -4.68 11.13
CA TYR A 353 -15.11 -3.29 11.09
C TYR A 353 -15.42 -2.70 12.47
N SER A 354 -15.51 -3.50 13.54
CA SER A 354 -15.53 -2.94 14.90
C SER A 354 -14.18 -2.38 15.35
N GLN A 355 -13.09 -2.92 14.82
CA GLN A 355 -11.73 -2.46 15.12
C GLN A 355 -11.35 -1.26 14.25
N VAL A 356 -11.83 -1.22 13.00
CA VAL A 356 -11.88 0.01 12.17
C VAL A 356 -12.60 1.15 12.93
N GLN A 357 -13.76 0.87 13.53
CA GLN A 357 -14.50 1.87 14.31
C GLN A 357 -13.70 2.34 15.55
N ASN A 358 -12.96 1.44 16.20
CA ASN A 358 -12.11 1.79 17.35
C ASN A 358 -10.96 2.72 16.96
N LEU A 359 -10.18 2.36 15.93
CA LEU A 359 -9.08 3.18 15.44
C LEU A 359 -9.58 4.55 14.96
N TYR A 360 -10.70 4.60 14.22
CA TYR A 360 -11.30 5.87 13.80
C TYR A 360 -11.78 6.71 14.99
N ALA A 361 -12.37 6.10 16.03
CA ALA A 361 -12.79 6.81 17.26
C ALA A 361 -11.61 7.42 18.04
N GLU A 362 -10.41 6.85 17.91
CA GLU A 362 -9.20 7.28 18.62
C GLU A 362 -8.32 8.26 17.83
N GLY A 363 -8.76 8.63 16.62
CA GLY A 363 -8.18 9.71 15.82
C GLY A 363 -7.55 9.28 14.50
N HIS A 364 -7.23 8.00 14.36
CA HIS A 364 -6.61 7.45 13.15
C HIS A 364 -7.45 7.70 11.89
N GLU A 365 -6.78 7.76 10.75
CA GLU A 365 -7.42 7.96 9.45
C GLU A 365 -7.68 6.61 8.77
N MET A 366 -8.88 6.42 8.23
CA MET A 366 -9.26 5.23 7.47
C MET A 366 -9.31 5.58 5.99
N ALA A 367 -8.52 4.90 5.17
CA ALA A 367 -8.37 5.10 3.75
C ALA A 367 -8.67 3.80 2.98
N SER A 368 -8.97 3.93 1.68
CA SER A 368 -9.40 2.80 0.85
C SER A 368 -8.22 2.00 0.28
N HIS A 369 -8.24 0.68 0.42
CA HIS A 369 -7.29 -0.25 -0.22
C HIS A 369 -8.01 -1.31 -1.08
N THR A 370 -9.04 -0.86 -1.80
CA THR A 370 -9.98 -1.68 -2.61
C THR A 370 -10.87 -2.62 -1.78
N VAL A 371 -11.82 -3.29 -2.44
CA VAL A 371 -12.60 -4.37 -1.83
C VAL A 371 -11.85 -5.68 -2.00
N SER A 372 -11.45 -6.01 -3.23
CA SER A 372 -10.92 -7.33 -3.60
C SER A 372 -9.41 -7.53 -3.40
N HIS A 373 -8.66 -6.45 -3.14
CA HIS A 373 -7.18 -6.43 -3.15
C HIS A 373 -6.53 -6.89 -4.48
N SER A 374 -7.26 -6.89 -5.59
CA SER A 374 -6.71 -7.34 -6.89
C SER A 374 -5.93 -6.24 -7.64
N PHE A 375 -5.00 -6.65 -8.53
CA PHE A 375 -4.08 -5.78 -9.28
C PHE A 375 -4.80 -4.75 -10.16
N GLY A 376 -4.66 -3.47 -9.82
CA GLY A 376 -5.45 -2.37 -10.38
C GLY A 376 -5.08 -1.89 -11.79
N GLU A 377 -3.88 -2.22 -12.29
CA GLU A 377 -3.29 -1.67 -13.52
C GLU A 377 -4.27 -1.59 -14.70
N GLN A 378 -4.98 -2.69 -14.98
CA GLN A 378 -5.82 -2.85 -16.16
C GLN A 378 -7.29 -2.47 -15.96
N PHE A 379 -7.72 -2.20 -14.71
CA PHE A 379 -9.12 -1.93 -14.37
C PHE A 379 -9.71 -0.78 -15.21
N SER A 380 -10.96 -0.95 -15.66
CA SER A 380 -11.76 0.16 -16.20
C SER A 380 -12.03 1.20 -15.11
N GLN A 381 -12.40 2.44 -15.48
CA GLN A 381 -12.82 3.44 -14.49
C GLN A 381 -13.97 2.91 -13.61
N LYS A 382 -14.95 2.20 -14.21
CA LYS A 382 -16.08 1.59 -13.47
C LYS A 382 -15.63 0.52 -12.48
N LYS A 383 -14.60 -0.30 -12.78
CA LYS A 383 -14.02 -1.23 -11.80
C LYS A 383 -13.24 -0.48 -10.70
N TRP A 384 -12.43 0.52 -11.05
CA TRP A 384 -11.78 1.40 -10.06
C TRP A 384 -12.79 2.05 -9.09
N THR A 385 -13.95 2.49 -9.58
CA THR A 385 -15.02 3.05 -8.73
C THR A 385 -15.61 1.98 -7.80
N ARG A 386 -16.00 0.81 -8.33
CA ARG A 386 -16.52 -0.32 -7.53
C ARG A 386 -15.56 -0.79 -6.43
N GLU A 387 -14.26 -0.71 -6.68
CA GLU A 387 -13.22 -1.10 -5.73
C GLU A 387 -12.94 -0.01 -4.68
N ILE A 388 -12.56 1.19 -5.12
CA ILE A 388 -12.06 2.23 -4.21
C ILE A 388 -13.18 3.02 -3.57
N ALA A 389 -14.20 3.45 -4.34
CA ALA A 389 -15.35 4.15 -3.80
C ALA A 389 -16.33 3.18 -3.11
N GLY A 390 -16.43 1.94 -3.57
CA GLY A 390 -17.18 0.87 -2.90
C GLY A 390 -16.61 0.55 -1.50
N GLN A 391 -15.30 0.32 -1.36
CA GLN A 391 -14.69 0.12 -0.04
C GLN A 391 -14.87 1.34 0.89
N ARG A 392 -14.93 2.57 0.35
CA ARG A 392 -15.30 3.76 1.14
C ARG A 392 -16.74 3.68 1.67
N GLU A 393 -17.72 3.23 0.88
CA GLU A 393 -19.08 3.02 1.37
C GLU A 393 -19.14 1.92 2.45
N ILE A 394 -18.40 0.82 2.26
CA ILE A 394 -18.33 -0.30 3.21
C ILE A 394 -17.67 0.14 4.55
N LEU A 395 -16.58 0.91 4.49
CA LEU A 395 -15.94 1.55 5.66
C LEU A 395 -16.93 2.46 6.42
N ALA A 396 -17.79 3.19 5.70
CA ALA A 396 -18.79 4.03 6.34
C ALA A 396 -19.96 3.23 6.94
N ALA A 397 -20.55 2.31 6.17
CA ALA A 397 -21.74 1.56 6.55
C ALA A 397 -21.50 0.56 7.69
N TYR A 398 -20.32 -0.06 7.72
CA TYR A 398 -20.00 -1.11 8.70
C TYR A 398 -18.88 -0.73 9.66
N GLY A 399 -17.95 0.15 9.28
CA GLY A 399 -16.92 0.70 10.16
C GLY A 399 -17.37 1.93 10.97
N GLY A 400 -18.53 2.51 10.65
CA GLY A 400 -19.01 3.75 11.29
C GLY A 400 -18.16 4.99 10.96
N VAL A 401 -17.27 4.90 9.98
CA VAL A 401 -16.45 6.01 9.51
C VAL A 401 -17.34 7.02 8.77
N LYS A 402 -17.08 8.32 8.87
CA LYS A 402 -17.79 9.28 8.01
C LYS A 402 -17.34 9.12 6.57
N LEU A 403 -18.29 9.08 5.64
CA LEU A 403 -18.02 8.99 4.20
C LEU A 403 -17.18 10.18 3.69
N SER A 404 -17.25 11.32 4.38
CA SER A 404 -16.40 12.51 4.19
C SER A 404 -14.94 12.35 4.57
N ASP A 405 -14.62 11.39 5.45
CA ASP A 405 -13.33 11.29 6.12
C ASP A 405 -12.44 10.20 5.49
N VAL A 406 -13.02 9.29 4.72
CA VAL A 406 -12.30 8.36 3.84
C VAL A 406 -11.80 9.13 2.60
N ARG A 407 -10.72 9.88 2.82
CA ARG A 407 -10.17 10.88 1.87
C ARG A 407 -9.09 10.33 0.95
N GLY A 408 -8.37 9.30 1.41
CA GLY A 408 -7.23 8.70 0.72
C GLY A 408 -7.52 7.35 0.09
N MET A 409 -6.63 6.95 -0.82
CA MET A 409 -6.48 5.55 -1.22
C MET A 409 -5.00 5.15 -1.39
N ARG A 410 -4.77 3.84 -1.43
CA ARG A 410 -3.55 3.21 -1.96
C ARG A 410 -3.94 1.99 -2.80
N ALA A 411 -3.28 1.78 -3.93
CA ALA A 411 -3.50 0.65 -4.81
C ALA A 411 -2.82 -0.62 -4.25
N PRO A 412 -3.48 -1.79 -4.26
CA PRO A 412 -2.85 -3.08 -3.97
C PRO A 412 -1.58 -3.27 -4.79
N PHE A 413 -0.52 -3.77 -4.15
CA PHE A 413 0.81 -3.98 -4.76
C PHE A 413 1.44 -2.72 -5.40
N LEU A 414 0.95 -1.51 -5.06
CA LEU A 414 1.25 -0.24 -5.72
C LEU A 414 0.92 -0.24 -7.25
N SER A 415 0.02 -1.12 -7.67
CA SER A 415 -0.42 -1.33 -9.06
C SER A 415 -1.40 -0.24 -9.51
N VAL A 416 -0.85 0.91 -9.92
CA VAL A 416 -1.62 2.08 -10.35
C VAL A 416 -2.27 1.92 -11.73
N GLY A 417 -3.51 2.42 -11.89
CA GLY A 417 -4.28 2.31 -13.13
C GLY A 417 -4.23 3.53 -14.06
N GLY A 418 -3.19 4.35 -13.96
CA GLY A 418 -2.98 5.56 -14.78
C GLY A 418 -4.20 6.50 -14.82
N ASN A 419 -4.43 7.13 -15.98
CA ASN A 419 -5.54 8.08 -16.16
C ASN A 419 -6.93 7.51 -15.75
N LYS A 420 -7.16 6.19 -15.85
CA LYS A 420 -8.43 5.57 -15.43
C LYS A 420 -8.63 5.68 -13.91
N MET A 421 -7.57 5.41 -13.15
CA MET A 421 -7.54 5.50 -11.68
C MET A 421 -7.68 6.95 -11.20
N TYR A 422 -6.85 7.87 -11.72
CA TYR A 422 -6.87 9.26 -11.24
C TYR A 422 -8.11 10.04 -11.72
N LYS A 423 -8.73 9.66 -12.85
CA LYS A 423 -10.07 10.15 -13.20
C LYS A 423 -11.15 9.63 -12.24
N MET A 424 -11.12 8.36 -11.83
CA MET A 424 -12.02 7.85 -10.79
C MET A 424 -11.86 8.64 -9.48
N LEU A 425 -10.63 8.95 -9.05
CA LEU A 425 -10.38 9.73 -7.83
C LEU A 425 -10.90 11.16 -7.93
N TYR A 426 -10.72 11.79 -9.10
CA TYR A 426 -11.30 13.11 -9.37
C TYR A 426 -12.83 13.06 -9.31
N ASP A 427 -13.47 12.23 -10.15
CA ASP A 427 -14.93 12.14 -10.28
C ASP A 427 -15.60 11.70 -8.95
N SER A 428 -14.94 10.83 -8.16
CA SER A 428 -15.49 10.26 -6.92
C SER A 428 -15.19 11.09 -5.66
N ASN A 429 -14.72 12.33 -5.79
CA ASN A 429 -14.36 13.21 -4.66
C ASN A 429 -13.35 12.62 -3.64
N PHE A 430 -12.39 11.80 -4.09
CA PHE A 430 -11.22 11.51 -3.25
C PHE A 430 -10.31 12.74 -3.19
N THR A 431 -9.59 12.88 -2.08
CA THR A 431 -8.69 14.02 -1.84
C THR A 431 -7.26 13.69 -2.23
N TYR A 432 -6.80 12.45 -2.01
CA TYR A 432 -5.42 12.06 -2.32
C TYR A 432 -5.22 10.57 -2.64
N ASP A 433 -4.08 10.28 -3.26
CA ASP A 433 -3.50 8.96 -3.46
C ASP A 433 -2.16 8.83 -2.74
N SER A 434 -1.78 7.62 -2.33
CA SER A 434 -0.41 7.29 -1.89
C SER A 434 0.08 5.97 -2.51
N SER A 435 -0.04 5.84 -3.83
CA SER A 435 0.38 4.64 -4.58
C SER A 435 1.65 4.82 -5.41
N LEU A 436 2.07 6.05 -5.73
CA LEU A 436 3.26 6.30 -6.55
C LEU A 436 4.54 6.34 -5.70
N PRO A 437 5.48 5.39 -5.88
CA PRO A 437 6.81 5.52 -5.30
C PRO A 437 7.70 6.45 -6.11
N VAL A 438 8.57 7.16 -5.42
CA VAL A 438 9.57 8.09 -5.98
C VAL A 438 10.94 7.57 -5.59
N TYR A 439 11.91 7.57 -6.52
CA TYR A 439 13.27 7.12 -6.21
C TYR A 439 13.86 7.89 -5.03
N GLU A 440 14.72 7.17 -4.29
CA GLU A 440 15.64 7.67 -3.28
C GLU A 440 16.25 9.01 -3.74
N ASN A 441 16.04 10.06 -2.95
CA ASN A 441 16.49 11.42 -3.28
C ASN A 441 16.83 12.23 -2.04
N ARG A 442 17.82 13.13 -2.18
CA ARG A 442 18.31 14.02 -1.14
C ARG A 442 18.50 15.44 -1.71
N PRO A 443 17.81 16.47 -1.20
CA PRO A 443 16.68 16.41 -0.25
C PRO A 443 15.48 15.57 -0.78
N PRO A 444 14.70 14.94 0.11
CA PRO A 444 13.51 14.18 -0.25
C PRO A 444 12.36 15.01 -0.86
N SER A 445 11.38 14.34 -1.47
CA SER A 445 10.25 15.01 -2.14
C SER A 445 9.04 15.27 -1.24
N TRP A 446 8.50 16.49 -1.32
CA TRP A 446 7.20 16.87 -0.75
C TRP A 446 6.01 16.41 -1.61
N PRO A 447 4.79 16.31 -1.04
CA PRO A 447 3.53 16.10 -1.76
C PRO A 447 3.26 17.12 -2.87
N TYR A 448 2.39 16.72 -3.80
CA TYR A 448 2.03 17.50 -4.98
C TYR A 448 0.58 17.26 -5.41
N THR A 449 0.07 17.99 -6.41
CA THR A 449 -1.25 17.74 -6.99
C THR A 449 -1.18 17.37 -8.47
N PHE A 450 -2.19 16.62 -8.90
CA PHE A 450 -2.36 16.20 -10.29
C PHE A 450 -2.95 17.29 -11.20
N ASP A 451 -3.06 18.53 -10.76
CA ASP A 451 -3.31 19.69 -11.65
C ASP A 451 -2.33 19.71 -12.84
N TYR A 452 -1.07 19.33 -12.61
CA TYR A 452 0.00 19.36 -13.59
C TYR A 452 0.73 18.00 -13.70
N LYS A 453 1.57 17.85 -14.73
CA LYS A 453 2.34 16.62 -14.98
C LYS A 453 3.29 16.35 -13.80
N ILE A 454 3.35 15.08 -13.39
CA ILE A 454 4.29 14.56 -12.39
C ILE A 454 5.74 15.04 -12.65
N PHE A 455 6.45 15.41 -11.59
CA PHE A 455 7.80 15.96 -11.67
C PHE A 455 8.91 14.88 -11.70
N HIS A 456 8.57 13.63 -11.39
CA HIS A 456 9.48 12.49 -11.29
C HIS A 456 9.18 11.42 -12.34
N ASP A 457 10.09 10.47 -12.52
CA ASP A 457 9.89 9.32 -13.41
C ASP A 457 8.81 8.37 -12.88
N CYS A 458 8.18 7.62 -13.80
CA CYS A 458 7.16 6.65 -13.47
C CYS A 458 7.79 5.29 -13.14
N MET A 459 7.92 4.97 -11.86
CA MET A 459 8.59 3.74 -11.39
C MET A 459 7.75 2.48 -11.66
N ILE A 460 6.44 2.59 -11.48
CA ILE A 460 5.45 1.52 -11.72
C ILE A 460 4.44 2.10 -12.72
N PRO A 461 4.56 1.79 -14.03
CA PRO A 461 3.60 2.24 -15.03
C PRO A 461 2.27 1.46 -14.93
N PRO A 462 1.16 2.04 -15.41
CA PRO A 462 1.01 3.38 -16.00
C PRO A 462 0.74 4.49 -14.97
N CYS A 463 1.54 5.56 -15.00
CA CYS A 463 1.27 6.80 -14.27
C CYS A 463 0.30 7.73 -15.02
N PRO A 464 -0.36 8.69 -14.34
CA PRO A 464 -1.24 9.66 -15.01
C PRO A 464 -0.47 10.63 -15.91
N THR A 465 -1.11 11.00 -17.02
CA THR A 465 -0.60 11.96 -18.02
C THR A 465 -1.58 13.10 -18.29
N ARG A 466 -2.70 13.13 -17.55
CA ARG A 466 -3.77 14.12 -17.62
C ARG A 466 -3.95 14.84 -16.29
N SER A 467 -4.53 16.03 -16.35
CA SER A 467 -4.81 16.88 -15.19
C SER A 467 -6.02 16.39 -14.40
N TYR A 468 -5.86 16.26 -13.09
CA TYR A 468 -6.91 15.92 -12.12
C TYR A 468 -6.82 16.90 -10.92
N PRO A 469 -7.35 18.13 -11.08
CA PRO A 469 -7.14 19.24 -10.15
C PRO A 469 -7.51 18.93 -8.69
N GLY A 470 -6.68 19.38 -7.76
CA GLY A 470 -6.91 19.22 -6.32
C GLY A 470 -6.90 17.78 -5.80
N VAL A 471 -6.61 16.78 -6.65
CA VAL A 471 -6.24 15.43 -6.19
C VAL A 471 -4.75 15.44 -5.87
N TRP A 472 -4.40 15.14 -4.62
CA TRP A 472 -3.02 15.14 -4.14
C TRP A 472 -2.34 13.79 -4.33
N GLN A 473 -1.03 13.80 -4.56
CA GLN A 473 -0.15 12.65 -4.35
C GLN A 473 0.59 12.84 -3.03
N VAL A 474 0.52 11.83 -2.16
CA VAL A 474 1.48 11.61 -1.07
C VAL A 474 2.53 10.64 -1.60
N PRO A 475 3.71 11.11 -2.06
CA PRO A 475 4.70 10.27 -2.73
C PRO A 475 5.37 9.32 -1.74
N MET A 476 5.49 8.04 -2.11
CA MET A 476 6.25 7.07 -1.33
C MET A 476 7.73 7.18 -1.68
N VAL A 477 8.45 8.12 -1.04
CA VAL A 477 9.89 8.29 -1.27
C VAL A 477 10.62 7.04 -0.80
N MET A 478 11.29 6.35 -1.72
CA MET A 478 11.95 5.08 -1.43
C MET A 478 13.00 5.23 -0.32
N TRP A 479 13.01 4.24 0.54
CA TRP A 479 14.06 4.05 1.53
C TRP A 479 15.31 3.48 0.85
N GLN A 480 16.44 3.61 1.55
CA GLN A 480 17.63 2.82 1.28
C GLN A 480 17.99 1.99 2.50
N ASP A 481 18.05 0.67 2.34
CA ASP A 481 18.40 -0.28 3.41
C ASP A 481 19.88 -0.20 3.82
N LEU A 482 20.32 -1.06 4.74
CA LEU A 482 21.71 -1.06 5.23
C LEU A 482 22.72 -1.60 4.19
N ASN A 483 22.26 -2.36 3.19
CA ASN A 483 23.09 -2.93 2.12
C ASN A 483 23.17 -2.01 0.88
N GLY A 484 22.34 -0.95 0.84
CA GLY A 484 22.28 0.03 -0.24
C GLY A 484 21.11 -0.20 -1.22
N GLY A 485 20.33 -1.26 -1.02
CA GLY A 485 19.11 -1.57 -1.79
C GLY A 485 18.01 -0.53 -1.58
N ARG A 486 17.04 -0.49 -2.50
CA ARG A 486 15.94 0.49 -2.50
C ARG A 486 14.60 -0.22 -2.33
N CYS A 487 13.74 0.33 -1.48
CA CYS A 487 12.46 -0.24 -1.11
C CYS A 487 11.39 0.86 -0.98
N SER A 488 10.17 0.59 -1.47
CA SER A 488 9.02 1.52 -1.39
C SER A 488 8.28 1.44 -0.05
N MET A 489 8.36 0.29 0.61
CA MET A 489 7.74 -0.02 1.91
C MET A 489 8.82 -0.63 2.82
N GLY A 490 8.70 -0.44 4.13
CA GLY A 490 9.78 -0.74 5.08
C GLY A 490 10.02 -2.23 5.30
N ASP A 491 9.02 -3.06 4.98
CA ASP A 491 9.04 -4.52 5.02
C ASP A 491 9.67 -5.16 3.77
N ALA A 492 9.53 -4.50 2.62
CA ALA A 492 10.17 -4.84 1.34
C ALA A 492 11.66 -4.43 1.27
N CYS A 493 12.25 -3.93 2.35
CA CYS A 493 13.68 -3.65 2.48
C CYS A 493 14.48 -4.92 2.82
N SER A 494 15.80 -4.91 2.62
CA SER A 494 16.68 -5.97 3.16
C SER A 494 16.67 -5.92 4.69
N ASN A 495 15.88 -6.81 5.31
CA ASN A 495 15.58 -6.79 6.74
C ASN A 495 16.80 -7.17 7.60
N PRO A 496 17.24 -6.31 8.55
CA PRO A 496 18.31 -6.63 9.49
C PRO A 496 17.84 -7.63 10.56
N SER A 497 18.62 -8.68 10.82
CA SER A 497 18.28 -9.78 11.74
C SER A 497 18.20 -9.40 13.23
N GLU A 498 18.43 -8.14 13.59
CA GLU A 498 18.57 -7.68 14.97
C GLU A 498 17.85 -6.34 15.16
N ALA A 499 17.26 -6.13 16.34
CA ALA A 499 16.45 -4.94 16.65
C ALA A 499 17.25 -3.63 16.53
N GLU A 500 18.55 -3.64 16.84
CA GLU A 500 19.44 -2.49 16.61
C GLU A 500 19.64 -2.21 15.12
N GLY A 501 19.81 -3.24 14.30
CA GLY A 501 19.92 -3.10 12.85
C GLY A 501 18.64 -2.50 12.25
N VAL A 502 17.47 -2.97 12.68
CA VAL A 502 16.16 -2.41 12.30
C VAL A 502 16.06 -0.94 12.71
N THR A 503 16.38 -0.61 13.97
CA THR A 503 16.40 0.78 14.49
C THR A 503 17.28 1.67 13.60
N LYS A 504 18.49 1.20 13.28
CA LYS A 504 19.49 1.91 12.46
C LYS A 504 19.04 2.11 11.02
N MET A 505 18.37 1.10 10.42
CA MET A 505 17.83 1.20 9.06
C MET A 505 16.75 2.28 8.96
N ILE A 506 15.82 2.32 9.92
CA ILE A 506 14.76 3.32 9.94
C ILE A 506 15.35 4.72 10.23
N MET A 507 16.23 4.84 11.24
CA MET A 507 16.84 6.11 11.62
C MET A 507 17.67 6.73 10.48
N LYS A 508 18.47 5.94 9.75
CA LYS A 508 19.20 6.37 8.54
C LYS A 508 18.30 7.07 7.52
N ASN A 509 17.08 6.57 7.33
CA ASN A 509 16.13 7.13 6.38
C ASN A 509 15.38 8.35 6.95
N PHE A 510 15.03 8.35 8.24
CA PHE A 510 14.52 9.52 8.95
C PHE A 510 15.50 10.71 8.91
N GLU A 511 16.79 10.47 9.19
CA GLU A 511 17.85 11.48 9.16
C GLU A 511 17.96 12.17 7.80
N ARG A 512 17.77 11.45 6.69
CA ARG A 512 17.79 12.03 5.34
C ARG A 512 16.71 13.12 5.17
N HIS A 513 15.54 12.93 5.77
CA HIS A 513 14.45 13.91 5.76
C HIS A 513 14.75 15.04 6.76
N TYR A 514 15.01 14.67 8.02
CA TYR A 514 15.19 15.58 9.15
C TYR A 514 16.36 16.58 8.98
N THR A 515 17.47 16.13 8.36
CA THR A 515 18.69 16.93 8.14
C THR A 515 18.73 17.70 6.81
N THR A 516 17.65 17.70 6.02
CA THR A 516 17.67 18.38 4.70
C THR A 516 16.54 19.39 4.48
N ASN A 517 15.35 18.95 4.04
CA ASN A 517 14.21 19.84 3.78
C ASN A 517 12.96 19.50 4.59
N ARG A 518 13.06 18.53 5.52
CA ARG A 518 11.98 18.07 6.40
C ARG A 518 10.70 17.61 5.70
N ALA A 519 10.80 17.18 4.44
CA ALA A 519 9.70 16.53 3.75
C ALA A 519 9.18 15.31 4.55
N PRO A 520 7.88 14.97 4.48
CA PRO A 520 7.30 13.95 5.35
C PRO A 520 8.01 12.60 5.23
N PHE A 521 8.36 11.99 6.36
CA PHE A 521 9.00 10.67 6.40
C PHE A 521 7.94 9.58 6.51
N GLY A 522 7.82 8.75 5.48
CA GLY A 522 6.84 7.67 5.40
C GLY A 522 7.35 6.35 5.98
N LEU A 523 6.59 5.79 6.92
CA LEU A 523 6.74 4.47 7.54
C LEU A 523 5.58 3.59 7.04
N TYR A 524 5.73 3.00 5.85
CA TYR A 524 4.68 2.19 5.20
C TYR A 524 4.95 0.70 5.42
N TYR A 525 3.98 -0.03 5.99
CA TYR A 525 4.15 -1.44 6.37
C TYR A 525 2.84 -2.24 6.28
N HIS A 526 2.95 -3.55 6.04
CA HIS A 526 1.92 -4.52 6.36
C HIS A 526 2.12 -5.02 7.81
N ALA A 527 1.04 -5.24 8.56
CA ALA A 527 1.14 -5.64 9.97
C ALA A 527 1.86 -6.99 10.18
N ALA A 528 1.87 -7.87 9.17
CA ALA A 528 2.55 -9.17 9.21
C ALA A 528 4.07 -9.07 9.46
N TRP A 529 4.73 -7.99 9.03
CA TRP A 529 6.18 -7.79 9.26
C TRP A 529 6.54 -7.72 10.75
N PHE A 530 5.60 -7.32 11.60
CA PHE A 530 5.78 -7.17 13.05
C PHE A 530 5.54 -8.46 13.85
N THR A 531 5.27 -9.60 13.20
CA THR A 531 5.24 -10.91 13.86
C THR A 531 6.63 -11.30 14.37
N GLN A 532 7.68 -10.89 13.65
CA GLN A 532 9.07 -11.08 14.05
C GLN A 532 9.41 -10.16 15.24
N PRO A 533 9.83 -10.70 16.41
CA PRO A 533 10.01 -9.89 17.62
C PRO A 533 11.04 -8.75 17.47
N HIS A 534 12.14 -9.01 16.76
CA HIS A 534 13.22 -8.04 16.58
C HIS A 534 12.85 -6.88 15.64
N HIS A 535 12.00 -7.13 14.62
CA HIS A 535 11.40 -6.07 13.81
C HIS A 535 10.55 -5.12 14.67
N LYS A 536 9.66 -5.69 15.50
CA LYS A 536 8.77 -4.92 16.38
C LYS A 536 9.54 -4.15 17.45
N GLU A 537 10.55 -4.76 18.07
CA GLU A 537 11.43 -4.11 19.04
C GLU A 537 12.19 -2.93 18.41
N GLY A 538 12.83 -3.15 17.26
CA GLY A 538 13.62 -2.11 16.59
C GLY A 538 12.77 -0.94 16.08
N PHE A 539 11.57 -1.22 15.57
CA PHE A 539 10.62 -0.17 15.20
C PHE A 539 10.12 0.62 16.42
N ILE A 540 9.80 -0.05 17.53
CA ILE A 540 9.38 0.63 18.77
C ILE A 540 10.53 1.49 19.33
N LYS A 541 11.77 0.98 19.33
CA LYS A 541 12.96 1.74 19.76
C LYS A 541 13.19 2.98 18.90
N PHE A 542 13.01 2.89 17.58
CA PHE A 542 13.00 4.06 16.68
C PHE A 542 11.87 5.04 17.03
N LEU A 543 10.62 4.55 17.14
CA LEU A 543 9.44 5.36 17.41
C LEU A 543 9.54 6.12 18.73
N ASP A 544 9.99 5.45 19.79
CA ASP A 544 10.19 6.05 21.12
C ASP A 544 11.34 7.06 21.12
N THR A 545 12.34 6.90 20.25
CA THR A 545 13.40 7.90 20.07
C THR A 545 12.87 9.17 19.39
N ILE A 546 12.17 9.04 18.26
CA ILE A 546 11.66 10.22 17.54
C ILE A 546 10.49 10.92 18.26
N ASN A 547 9.70 10.20 19.08
CA ASN A 547 8.60 10.80 19.83
C ASN A 547 9.07 11.69 21.00
N GLN A 548 10.34 11.61 21.39
CA GLN A 548 10.96 12.53 22.36
C GLN A 548 11.48 13.83 21.73
N MET A 549 11.48 13.95 20.39
CA MET A 549 11.98 15.12 19.68
C MET A 549 10.89 16.21 19.60
N PRO A 550 11.13 17.43 20.11
CA PRO A 550 10.07 18.46 20.26
C PRO A 550 9.60 19.07 18.94
N ASP A 551 10.26 18.75 17.84
CA ASP A 551 9.96 19.22 16.48
C ASP A 551 9.48 18.11 15.53
N VAL A 552 9.31 16.89 16.02
CA VAL A 552 8.75 15.76 15.27
C VAL A 552 7.24 15.63 15.54
N TRP A 553 6.49 15.37 14.48
CA TRP A 553 5.02 15.24 14.53
C TRP A 553 4.58 13.97 13.79
N ILE A 554 4.05 12.99 14.54
CA ILE A 554 3.57 11.71 14.03
C ILE A 554 2.06 11.81 13.85
N VAL A 555 1.62 11.97 12.59
CA VAL A 555 0.25 12.37 12.22
C VAL A 555 -0.27 11.58 11.01
N THR A 556 -1.56 11.69 10.71
CA THR A 556 -2.15 11.05 9.51
C THR A 556 -1.77 11.76 8.21
N ASN A 557 -1.96 11.09 7.08
CA ASN A 557 -1.69 11.65 5.75
C ASN A 557 -2.59 12.86 5.43
N TRP A 558 -3.86 12.84 5.84
CA TRP A 558 -4.75 14.01 5.72
C TRP A 558 -4.30 15.18 6.60
N GLN A 559 -3.93 14.93 7.86
CA GLN A 559 -3.40 15.98 8.73
C GLN A 559 -2.15 16.63 8.10
N MET A 560 -1.20 15.82 7.63
CA MET A 560 -0.02 16.30 6.91
C MET A 560 -0.38 17.11 5.67
N LEU A 561 -1.35 16.67 4.86
CA LEU A 561 -1.81 17.46 3.71
C LEU A 561 -2.45 18.78 4.14
N GLN A 562 -3.16 18.85 5.28
CA GLN A 562 -3.65 20.12 5.83
C GLN A 562 -2.49 21.06 6.23
N TRP A 563 -1.35 20.54 6.73
CA TRP A 563 -0.14 21.34 6.93
C TRP A 563 0.48 21.81 5.60
N VAL A 564 0.57 20.94 4.59
CA VAL A 564 1.08 21.33 3.26
C VAL A 564 0.20 22.40 2.61
N ARG A 565 -1.11 22.40 2.89
CA ARG A 565 -2.07 23.41 2.42
C ARG A 565 -2.00 24.75 3.19
N ASP A 566 -1.68 24.74 4.48
CA ASP A 566 -1.49 25.94 5.33
C ASP A 566 -0.16 25.85 6.12
N PRO A 567 0.99 26.11 5.46
CA PRO A 567 2.32 25.85 6.01
C PRO A 567 2.59 26.64 7.29
N THR A 568 2.59 25.93 8.42
CA THR A 568 2.65 26.54 9.74
C THR A 568 4.00 26.28 10.41
N PRO A 569 4.78 27.33 10.74
CA PRO A 569 6.06 27.15 11.40
C PRO A 569 5.88 26.59 12.81
N ILE A 570 6.87 25.82 13.27
CA ILE A 570 6.87 25.09 14.54
C ILE A 570 6.40 25.89 15.75
N SER A 571 6.76 27.17 15.84
CA SER A 571 6.37 28.09 16.91
C SER A 571 4.85 28.31 17.04
N ARG A 572 4.06 27.92 16.05
CA ARG A 572 2.58 27.96 16.04
C ARG A 572 1.92 26.58 16.01
N MET A 573 2.68 25.49 15.89
CA MET A 573 2.11 24.15 15.67
C MET A 573 1.24 23.66 16.82
N ASN A 574 1.53 24.04 18.06
CA ASN A 574 0.74 23.62 19.22
C ASN A 574 -0.72 24.10 19.18
N SER A 575 -1.02 25.20 18.47
CA SER A 575 -2.39 25.70 18.25
C SER A 575 -2.92 25.46 16.83
N PHE A 576 -2.17 24.78 15.96
CA PHE A 576 -2.59 24.45 14.60
C PHE A 576 -3.81 23.52 14.65
N GLN A 577 -4.96 23.99 14.16
CA GLN A 577 -6.25 23.33 14.35
C GLN A 577 -6.33 21.92 13.72
N PRO A 578 -5.78 21.66 12.52
CA PRO A 578 -5.72 20.31 11.94
C PRO A 578 -5.00 19.24 12.79
N PHE A 579 -4.12 19.65 13.72
CA PHE A 579 -3.33 18.75 14.55
C PHE A 579 -3.91 18.57 15.96
N GLN A 580 -5.07 19.18 16.25
CA GLN A 580 -5.80 18.98 17.51
C GLN A 580 -6.60 17.67 17.48
N CYS A 581 -6.87 17.10 18.65
CA CYS A 581 -7.45 15.77 18.82
C CYS A 581 -8.88 15.81 19.40
N ASP A 582 -9.71 16.78 18.97
CA ASP A 582 -11.14 16.72 19.22
C ASP A 582 -11.80 15.75 18.22
N TYR A 583 -12.24 14.61 18.73
CA TYR A 583 -12.96 13.58 17.99
C TYR A 583 -14.38 13.36 18.57
N SER A 584 -14.93 14.36 19.28
CA SER A 584 -16.25 14.29 19.92
C SER A 584 -17.41 14.08 18.93
N ASP A 585 -17.17 14.31 17.64
CA ASP A 585 -18.08 14.13 16.53
C ASP A 585 -17.98 12.75 15.83
N ARG A 586 -17.03 11.89 16.24
CA ARG A 586 -16.82 10.52 15.75
C ARG A 586 -17.64 9.50 16.58
N PRO A 587 -17.89 8.27 16.08
CA PRO A 587 -18.50 7.22 16.90
C PRO A 587 -17.60 6.86 18.09
N LYS A 588 -18.19 6.32 19.16
CA LYS A 588 -17.42 5.76 20.30
C LYS A 588 -16.85 4.39 19.95
N ARG A 589 -15.81 3.94 20.68
CA ARG A 589 -15.25 2.59 20.56
C ARG A 589 -16.35 1.51 20.66
N CYS A 590 -16.32 0.55 19.74
CA CYS A 590 -17.18 -0.61 19.70
C CYS A 590 -16.68 -1.69 20.67
N ASN A 591 -17.27 -1.73 21.86
CA ASN A 591 -16.92 -2.72 22.89
C ASN A 591 -17.68 -4.05 22.76
N ASN A 592 -18.77 -4.10 21.97
CA ASN A 592 -19.64 -5.26 21.82
C ASN A 592 -20.02 -5.47 20.35
N PRO A 593 -19.11 -6.00 19.51
CA PRO A 593 -19.38 -6.26 18.10
C PRO A 593 -20.40 -7.38 17.89
N LYS A 594 -21.19 -7.26 16.84
CA LYS A 594 -22.05 -8.33 16.29
C LYS A 594 -21.19 -9.15 15.33
N VAL A 595 -21.38 -10.47 15.33
CA VAL A 595 -20.89 -11.34 14.25
C VAL A 595 -22.03 -11.56 13.26
N CYS A 596 -21.89 -11.00 12.07
CA CYS A 596 -22.79 -11.20 10.96
C CYS A 596 -22.37 -12.46 10.20
N ASN A 597 -23.26 -13.44 10.09
CA ASN A 597 -23.12 -14.62 9.24
C ASN A 597 -23.79 -14.30 7.90
N LEU A 598 -23.02 -14.27 6.81
CA LEU A 598 -23.38 -13.63 5.55
C LEU A 598 -23.09 -14.53 4.35
N TRP A 599 -23.98 -14.51 3.35
CA TRP A 599 -23.81 -15.28 2.12
C TRP A 599 -22.99 -14.51 1.07
N HIS A 600 -22.04 -15.21 0.45
CA HIS A 600 -21.21 -14.78 -0.67
C HIS A 600 -21.23 -15.82 -1.81
N LYS A 601 -20.72 -15.50 -3.02
CA LYS A 601 -20.57 -16.47 -4.13
C LYS A 601 -19.83 -17.74 -3.67
N SER A 602 -18.75 -17.58 -2.92
CA SER A 602 -17.89 -18.66 -2.39
C SER A 602 -18.38 -19.30 -1.09
N GLY A 603 -19.65 -19.09 -0.69
CA GLY A 603 -20.26 -19.70 0.49
C GLY A 603 -20.48 -18.71 1.64
N VAL A 604 -20.41 -19.20 2.89
CA VAL A 604 -20.62 -18.36 4.08
C VAL A 604 -19.32 -17.61 4.45
N ARG A 605 -19.43 -16.29 4.64
CA ARG A 605 -18.41 -15.43 5.22
C ARG A 605 -18.91 -14.83 6.54
N TYR A 606 -17.98 -14.46 7.42
CA TYR A 606 -18.26 -13.78 8.68
C TYR A 606 -17.74 -12.34 8.64
N MET A 607 -18.54 -11.39 9.13
CA MET A 607 -18.12 -9.99 9.27
C MET A 607 -18.45 -9.49 10.67
N LYS A 608 -17.51 -8.78 11.31
CA LYS A 608 -17.71 -8.18 12.63
C LYS A 608 -17.99 -6.68 12.52
N THR A 609 -19.00 -6.17 13.23
CA THR A 609 -19.35 -4.73 13.22
C THR A 609 -20.22 -4.33 14.43
N CYS A 610 -20.17 -3.05 14.83
CA CYS A 610 -21.18 -2.46 15.73
C CYS A 610 -22.47 -2.02 14.99
N GLN A 611 -22.41 -1.82 13.67
CA GLN A 611 -23.50 -1.31 12.83
C GLN A 611 -24.55 -2.40 12.55
N PRO A 612 -25.67 -2.14 11.86
CA PRO A 612 -26.58 -3.20 11.42
C PRO A 612 -25.86 -4.21 10.51
N CYS A 613 -26.14 -5.50 10.67
CA CYS A 613 -25.66 -6.50 9.71
C CYS A 613 -26.34 -6.29 8.35
N PRO A 614 -25.60 -6.40 7.23
CA PRO A 614 -26.20 -6.45 5.89
C PRO A 614 -26.94 -7.77 5.66
N ASP A 615 -27.72 -7.80 4.57
CA ASP A 615 -28.48 -9.00 4.16
C ASP A 615 -27.62 -10.01 3.35
N ILE A 616 -26.41 -9.61 2.93
CA ILE A 616 -25.41 -10.37 2.15
C ILE A 616 -23.98 -10.00 2.58
N TYR A 617 -22.96 -10.75 2.16
CA TYR A 617 -21.57 -10.30 2.31
C TYR A 617 -21.29 -9.16 1.32
N PRO A 618 -20.74 -8.01 1.75
CA PRO A 618 -20.38 -6.91 0.86
C PRO A 618 -19.34 -7.37 -0.19
N TRP A 619 -19.49 -6.94 -1.45
CA TRP A 619 -18.47 -7.18 -2.47
C TRP A 619 -18.47 -6.09 -3.57
N THR A 620 -17.57 -6.23 -4.55
CA THR A 620 -17.36 -5.26 -5.65
C THR A 620 -18.62 -5.05 -6.48
N GLY A 621 -19.23 -3.87 -6.40
CA GLY A 621 -20.50 -3.56 -7.08
C GLY A 621 -21.70 -4.33 -6.51
N LYS A 622 -21.59 -4.82 -5.26
CA LYS A 622 -22.70 -5.36 -4.47
C LYS A 622 -22.40 -5.21 -2.97
N SER A 623 -22.26 -3.98 -2.51
CA SER A 623 -21.91 -3.59 -1.14
C SER A 623 -22.89 -4.08 -0.06
N GLY A 624 -24.16 -4.36 -0.41
CA GLY A 624 -25.22 -4.65 0.54
C GLY A 624 -25.82 -3.41 1.22
N ILE A 625 -25.47 -2.20 0.75
CA ILE A 625 -25.91 -0.91 1.30
C ILE A 625 -27.08 -0.39 0.45
N ARG A 626 -28.29 -0.28 1.01
CA ARG A 626 -29.51 0.07 0.25
C ARG A 626 -29.54 1.50 -0.34
N SER A 627 -28.59 2.36 0.01
CA SER A 627 -28.39 3.69 -0.60
C SER A 627 -27.05 3.84 -1.32
N SER A 628 -26.35 2.73 -1.59
CA SER A 628 -25.09 2.75 -2.36
C SER A 628 -25.32 3.47 -3.69
N ARG A 629 -24.48 4.45 -4.01
CA ARG A 629 -24.50 5.05 -5.36
C ARG A 629 -23.63 4.24 -6.31
N ILE A 630 -22.64 3.54 -5.78
CA ILE A 630 -21.67 2.75 -6.54
C ILE A 630 -22.28 1.45 -7.10
N ASP A 631 -23.22 0.85 -6.35
CA ASP A 631 -24.04 -0.27 -6.83
C ASP A 631 -25.18 0.23 -7.74
N ASN A 632 -25.87 1.32 -7.38
CA ASN A 632 -27.07 1.76 -8.11
C ASN A 632 -26.77 2.43 -9.47
N GLU A 633 -25.56 2.97 -9.69
CA GLU A 633 -25.04 3.36 -11.03
C GLU A 633 -24.95 2.19 -12.05
N ILE A 634 -25.32 0.98 -11.64
CA ILE A 634 -25.48 -0.17 -12.52
C ILE A 634 -26.89 -0.19 -13.13
N GLU A 635 -27.94 0.01 -12.33
CA GLU A 635 -29.35 -0.15 -12.77
C GLU A 635 -29.75 0.92 -13.81
N ASP A 636 -29.52 2.21 -13.52
CA ASP A 636 -29.79 3.34 -14.44
C ASP A 636 -28.98 3.28 -15.74
N SER A 637 -27.94 2.42 -15.82
CA SER A 637 -27.16 2.18 -17.04
C SER A 637 -27.65 1.00 -17.89
N THR A 638 -28.78 0.40 -17.51
CA THR A 638 -29.39 -0.79 -18.15
C THR A 638 -30.91 -0.66 -18.39
N ALA A 639 -31.45 0.56 -18.28
CA ALA A 639 -32.88 0.90 -18.44
C ALA A 639 -33.14 1.73 -19.71
#